data_AF-A0A7W7IH33-F1
#
_entry.id   AF-A0A7W7IH33-F1
#
_cell.length_a   1.000
_cell.length_b   1.000
_cell.length_c   1.000
_cell.angle_alpha   90.00
_cell.angle_beta   90.00
_cell.angle_gamma   90.00
#
_symmetry.space_group_name_H-M   'P 1'
#
loop_
_entity.id
_entity.type
_entity.pdbx_description
1 polymer ?
#
loop_
_entity_poly.entity_id
_entity_poly.type
_entity_poly.pdbx_seq_one_letter_code
_entity_poly.pdbx_strand_id
1 'polypeptide(L)'
;MSQCAEPGCGGTVDGGYCVLCGVAASSSPPPAPASPNACAQPGCTGTVVDGYCDVCGSPPAPSVPAPRPPVAVPDDACRQPGCTGKIMDGYCDVCGSPPAHTSLTSRSRPAPGTGTSGTGTSGSRGTGSTRTGSTRTGSARSSGRRGMLGAGLVEVPRVPYRDPSTAVMSDPQVAEGKRFCSSCGEPVGRGRGDRPGRTEGFCPKCGTRFSFTPKLSPGDLVGGQYGVLGCLAHGGLGWIYLAKDRNVSDRWVVLKGLLDSGDADAMAAAAAERAYLAEVEHPNIVKIYNFVQHDGDGYIVMEYVGGQSLKDILLQQPQPRGEKHLPLAQAIAYGLEVLRAFEYLHAQGLVYCDFKPDNVIQSEEQLRLIDLGGVRRLDDPDGAIYGTTGYQAPEIAEAGPSISSDLYTVGRALSVLSFPFKGYTRTFAESLPPRSQIPLLQRFESFDRFLRRATHQVPAERFQDAAEMAEQLTGVLREVLAAEDGVPRPAPSGLFGPERFAARIADGGSAESALPPVPPPVAAAALPVPLVDGSDPAAAFVSGLTALEPAQVAEAAAKAPQRTPEVKLAHARVKIELGAVEEAGEILDELAAERPGDWRIDWYRAIALLSQGRVQEAAPLFDRLYGLLPGEAAPKLALAYCRELRAPLDAIRLYEMVWRTDQSYINAAFGLARVHLAAGDRGAAVAALNSVPEVSIRYVAAQVAAVATAVRGRSPAELTAPELVAAGERLTALDLDAERRDRLAAEVLEAALDWLLDGPGAAGRAGGRLLDAQLSETPLRRRLEETYRELARRTRDRDECRRLVDSANAVRPRTLL
;
A
#
# COMPACT_ATOMS: atom_id res chain seq x y z
N MET A 1 5.15 -29.91 -73.47
CA MET A 1 4.07 -30.14 -72.49
C MET A 1 4.01 -31.63 -72.20
N SER A 2 4.49 -32.04 -71.04
CA SER A 2 4.43 -33.42 -70.53
C SER A 2 3.04 -33.66 -69.93
N GLN A 3 2.47 -34.86 -70.08
CA GLN A 3 1.22 -35.22 -69.40
C GLN A 3 1.46 -35.41 -67.90
N CYS A 4 0.46 -35.07 -67.08
CA CYS A 4 0.50 -35.27 -65.64
C CYS A 4 0.60 -36.76 -65.28
N ALA A 5 1.46 -37.11 -64.32
CA ALA A 5 1.65 -38.48 -63.86
C ALA A 5 0.60 -38.92 -62.81
N GLU A 6 -0.35 -38.04 -62.46
CA GLU A 6 -1.36 -38.32 -61.44
C GLU A 6 -2.50 -39.18 -62.01
N PRO A 7 -2.84 -40.33 -61.39
CA PRO A 7 -3.86 -41.24 -61.90
C PRO A 7 -5.22 -40.55 -62.07
N GLY A 8 -5.74 -40.51 -63.30
CA GLY A 8 -7.03 -39.88 -63.62
C GLY A 8 -6.98 -38.40 -64.01
N CYS A 9 -5.80 -37.77 -64.06
CA CYS A 9 -5.65 -36.38 -64.51
C CYS A 9 -5.21 -36.30 -65.99
N GLY A 10 -6.05 -35.72 -66.85
CA GLY A 10 -5.74 -35.49 -68.28
C GLY A 10 -4.93 -34.22 -68.58
N GLY A 11 -4.38 -33.57 -67.56
CA GLY A 11 -3.70 -32.28 -67.67
C GLY A 11 -2.27 -32.34 -68.19
N THR A 12 -1.75 -31.19 -68.63
CA THR A 12 -0.35 -31.00 -69.03
C THR A 12 0.45 -30.24 -67.98
N VAL A 13 1.74 -30.48 -67.92
CA VAL A 13 2.67 -29.80 -67.01
C VAL A 13 3.25 -28.56 -67.68
N ASP A 14 3.15 -27.42 -66.98
CA ASP A 14 3.75 -26.13 -67.34
C ASP A 14 4.37 -25.50 -66.07
N GLY A 15 5.57 -24.94 -66.19
CA GLY A 15 6.28 -24.37 -65.03
C GLY A 15 6.64 -25.35 -63.89
N GLY A 16 6.68 -26.66 -64.17
CA GLY A 16 7.01 -27.69 -63.17
C GLY A 16 5.82 -28.23 -62.38
N TYR A 17 4.60 -27.76 -62.66
CA TYR A 17 3.35 -28.20 -62.04
C TYR A 17 2.29 -28.53 -63.10
N CYS A 18 1.37 -29.46 -62.80
CA CYS A 18 0.23 -29.73 -63.68
C CYS A 18 -0.75 -28.55 -63.67
N VAL A 19 -1.13 -28.03 -64.84
CA VAL A 19 -2.07 -26.89 -64.95
C VAL A 19 -3.50 -27.22 -64.52
N LEU A 20 -3.83 -28.50 -64.37
CA LEU A 20 -5.18 -28.98 -64.01
C LEU A 20 -5.31 -29.43 -62.55
N CYS A 21 -4.28 -30.06 -61.96
CA CYS A 21 -4.33 -30.56 -60.58
C CYS A 21 -3.27 -29.95 -59.64
N GLY A 22 -2.34 -29.13 -60.14
CA GLY A 22 -1.36 -28.42 -59.33
C GLY A 22 -0.21 -29.27 -58.76
N VAL A 23 -0.08 -30.55 -59.16
CA VAL A 23 0.96 -31.47 -58.68
C VAL A 23 2.29 -31.23 -59.41
N ALA A 24 3.40 -31.18 -58.67
CA ALA A 24 4.75 -30.95 -59.20
C ALA A 24 5.32 -32.18 -59.92
N ALA A 25 6.14 -31.97 -60.96
CA ALA A 25 6.83 -33.05 -61.68
C ALA A 25 8.00 -33.63 -60.84
N SER A 26 8.03 -34.95 -60.63
CA SER A 26 9.05 -35.61 -59.81
C SER A 26 10.34 -35.91 -60.59
N SER A 27 11.50 -35.69 -59.95
CA SER A 27 12.82 -36.15 -60.40
C SER A 27 13.38 -37.22 -59.43
N SER A 28 14.16 -38.15 -59.97
CA SER A 28 14.64 -39.42 -59.36
C SER A 28 15.77 -39.27 -58.30
N PRO A 29 16.32 -40.38 -57.75
CA PRO A 29 16.14 -40.87 -56.38
C PRO A 29 17.26 -40.45 -55.38
N PRO A 30 17.01 -40.52 -54.05
CA PRO A 30 18.04 -40.33 -53.03
C PRO A 30 18.87 -41.62 -52.79
N PRO A 31 20.04 -41.51 -52.12
CA PRO A 31 20.88 -42.65 -51.75
C PRO A 31 20.20 -43.54 -50.69
N ALA A 32 20.77 -44.73 -50.50
CA ALA A 32 20.30 -45.83 -49.65
C ALA A 32 19.81 -45.41 -48.23
N PRO A 33 18.83 -46.15 -47.66
CA PRO A 33 18.03 -45.67 -46.54
C PRO A 33 18.84 -45.56 -45.24
N ALA A 34 18.94 -44.35 -44.71
CA ALA A 34 19.13 -44.16 -43.28
C ALA A 34 17.84 -44.57 -42.56
N SER A 35 17.96 -45.34 -41.48
CA SER A 35 16.84 -45.84 -40.69
C SER A 35 15.79 -44.74 -40.46
N PRO A 36 14.48 -45.02 -40.66
CA PRO A 36 13.39 -44.02 -40.66
C PRO A 36 13.22 -43.27 -39.33
N ASN A 37 13.97 -43.64 -38.31
CA ASN A 37 14.00 -43.00 -37.02
C ASN A 37 15.34 -42.34 -36.68
N ALA A 38 16.35 -42.12 -37.53
CA ALA A 38 17.61 -41.52 -37.05
C ALA A 38 17.47 -40.01 -36.65
N CYS A 39 18.12 -39.56 -35.56
CA CYS A 39 18.16 -38.13 -35.15
C CYS A 39 18.85 -37.30 -36.23
N ALA A 40 18.21 -36.20 -36.65
CA ALA A 40 18.75 -35.30 -37.68
C ALA A 40 19.84 -34.32 -37.15
N GLN A 41 20.20 -34.39 -35.86
CA GLN A 41 21.25 -33.55 -35.30
C GLN A 41 22.65 -34.07 -35.67
N PRO A 42 23.55 -33.22 -36.20
CA PRO A 42 24.92 -33.61 -36.51
C PRO A 42 25.62 -34.22 -35.28
N GLY A 43 26.14 -35.44 -35.42
CA GLY A 43 26.86 -36.14 -34.34
C GLY A 43 25.99 -36.91 -33.34
N CYS A 44 24.66 -36.92 -33.48
CA CYS A 44 23.78 -37.73 -32.63
C CYS A 44 23.56 -39.14 -33.18
N THR A 45 23.77 -40.17 -32.34
CA THR A 45 23.54 -41.58 -32.68
C THR A 45 22.15 -42.10 -32.34
N GLY A 46 21.24 -41.23 -31.87
CA GLY A 46 19.92 -41.63 -31.37
C GLY A 46 18.87 -41.78 -32.46
N THR A 47 17.74 -42.35 -32.05
CA THR A 47 16.54 -42.54 -32.86
C THR A 47 15.30 -41.78 -32.37
N VAL A 48 14.50 -41.22 -33.27
CA VAL A 48 13.21 -40.57 -33.08
C VAL A 48 12.18 -41.62 -32.67
N VAL A 49 11.73 -41.54 -31.43
CA VAL A 49 10.68 -42.37 -30.84
C VAL A 49 9.61 -41.41 -30.32
N ASP A 50 8.36 -41.61 -30.71
CA ASP A 50 7.21 -40.78 -30.32
C ASP A 50 7.39 -39.27 -30.61
N GLY A 51 7.99 -38.95 -31.76
CA GLY A 51 8.15 -37.57 -32.24
C GLY A 51 9.37 -36.82 -31.68
N TYR A 52 10.27 -37.49 -30.95
CA TYR A 52 11.53 -36.89 -30.47
C TYR A 52 12.64 -37.93 -30.40
N CYS A 53 13.90 -37.51 -30.55
CA CYS A 53 15.01 -38.43 -30.39
C CYS A 53 15.19 -38.92 -28.93
N ASP A 54 15.47 -40.21 -28.78
CA ASP A 54 15.81 -40.91 -27.54
C ASP A 54 17.15 -40.46 -26.91
N VAL A 55 18.13 -40.03 -27.71
CA VAL A 55 19.45 -39.55 -27.27
C VAL A 55 19.52 -38.02 -27.21
N CYS A 56 19.30 -37.32 -28.34
CA CYS A 56 19.44 -35.85 -28.43
C CYS A 56 18.18 -35.08 -28.00
N GLY A 57 17.01 -35.73 -27.97
CA GLY A 57 15.75 -35.07 -27.63
C GLY A 57 15.18 -34.12 -28.69
N SER A 58 15.82 -33.96 -29.86
CA SER A 58 15.33 -33.09 -30.92
C SER A 58 14.08 -33.64 -31.61
N PRO A 59 13.13 -32.77 -31.99
CA PRO A 59 11.99 -33.17 -32.83
C PRO A 59 12.45 -33.49 -34.27
N PRO A 60 11.66 -34.25 -35.05
CA PRO A 60 11.90 -34.44 -36.48
C PRO A 60 11.75 -33.11 -37.24
N ALA A 61 12.39 -33.01 -38.42
CA ALA A 61 12.32 -31.81 -39.25
C ALA A 61 10.86 -31.44 -39.62
N PRO A 62 10.52 -30.14 -39.69
CA PRO A 62 9.13 -29.70 -39.80
C PRO A 62 8.49 -30.08 -41.15
N SER A 63 7.34 -30.76 -41.09
CA SER A 63 6.38 -30.88 -42.20
C SER A 63 5.15 -29.99 -41.98
N VAL A 64 4.63 -29.40 -43.05
CA VAL A 64 3.54 -28.39 -43.10
C VAL A 64 2.25 -28.85 -42.37
N PRO A 65 1.52 -27.98 -41.62
CA PRO A 65 0.41 -28.40 -40.77
C PRO A 65 -0.99 -28.33 -41.44
N ALA A 66 -1.88 -29.26 -41.03
CA ALA A 66 -3.33 -29.29 -41.33
C ALA A 66 -4.16 -28.60 -40.21
N PRO A 67 -5.44 -28.21 -40.44
CA PRO A 67 -6.19 -27.33 -39.54
C PRO A 67 -6.81 -28.03 -38.31
N ARG A 68 -7.01 -27.25 -37.23
CA ARG A 68 -7.43 -27.68 -35.87
C ARG A 68 -8.95 -27.83 -35.68
N PRO A 69 -9.43 -28.76 -34.82
CA PRO A 69 -10.80 -28.81 -34.29
C PRO A 69 -10.97 -27.95 -33.01
N PRO A 70 -12.21 -27.71 -32.51
CA PRO A 70 -12.48 -26.72 -31.47
C PRO A 70 -12.11 -27.19 -30.04
N VAL A 71 -11.89 -26.19 -29.17
CA VAL A 71 -11.34 -26.29 -27.82
C VAL A 71 -12.38 -26.81 -26.80
N ALA A 72 -12.01 -27.82 -26.01
CA ALA A 72 -12.79 -28.32 -24.88
C ALA A 72 -12.58 -27.48 -23.60
N VAL A 73 -13.60 -27.41 -22.76
CA VAL A 73 -13.62 -26.71 -21.46
C VAL A 73 -12.70 -27.43 -20.44
N PRO A 74 -11.98 -26.72 -19.54
CA PRO A 74 -11.07 -27.36 -18.58
C PRO A 74 -11.82 -28.11 -17.46
N ASP A 75 -11.24 -29.23 -17.01
CA ASP A 75 -11.74 -30.08 -15.92
C ASP A 75 -10.94 -29.83 -14.62
N ASP A 76 -11.61 -29.44 -13.54
CA ASP A 76 -11.02 -28.90 -12.29
C ASP A 76 -10.74 -29.96 -11.19
N ALA A 77 -10.78 -31.25 -11.52
CA ALA A 77 -10.57 -32.35 -10.55
C ALA A 77 -9.08 -32.59 -10.19
N CYS A 78 -8.76 -32.85 -8.91
CA CYS A 78 -7.42 -33.30 -8.46
C CYS A 78 -7.11 -34.64 -9.11
N ARG A 79 -6.02 -34.68 -9.90
CA ARG A 79 -5.58 -35.87 -10.63
C ARG A 79 -4.69 -36.82 -9.80
N GLN A 80 -4.65 -36.65 -8.47
CA GLN A 80 -3.94 -37.56 -7.58
C GLN A 80 -4.76 -38.85 -7.39
N PRO A 81 -4.13 -40.05 -7.44
CA PRO A 81 -4.83 -41.31 -7.22
C PRO A 81 -5.57 -41.33 -5.88
N GLY A 82 -6.90 -41.49 -5.91
CA GLY A 82 -7.74 -41.56 -4.70
C GLY A 82 -8.18 -40.22 -4.09
N CYS A 83 -7.88 -39.07 -4.72
CA CYS A 83 -8.36 -37.78 -4.24
C CYS A 83 -9.65 -37.33 -4.96
N THR A 84 -10.65 -36.89 -4.19
CA THR A 84 -11.93 -36.35 -4.68
C THR A 84 -11.97 -34.81 -4.74
N GLY A 85 -10.86 -34.15 -4.37
CA GLY A 85 -10.79 -32.70 -4.29
C GLY A 85 -10.68 -32.01 -5.64
N LYS A 86 -10.89 -30.70 -5.65
CA LYS A 86 -10.74 -29.83 -6.81
C LYS A 86 -9.51 -28.96 -6.66
N ILE A 87 -9.03 -28.45 -7.77
CA ILE A 87 -7.86 -27.59 -7.74
C ILE A 87 -8.24 -26.12 -7.52
N MET A 88 -7.72 -25.52 -6.44
CA MET A 88 -7.92 -24.13 -6.04
C MET A 88 -6.57 -23.44 -5.74
N ASP A 89 -6.31 -22.27 -6.33
CA ASP A 89 -5.14 -21.43 -5.97
C ASP A 89 -3.76 -22.07 -6.14
N GLY A 90 -3.65 -22.97 -7.11
CA GLY A 90 -2.39 -23.64 -7.36
C GLY A 90 -2.16 -24.87 -6.50
N TYR A 91 -3.17 -25.35 -5.75
CA TYR A 91 -3.15 -26.63 -5.03
C TYR A 91 -4.54 -27.26 -4.92
N CYS A 92 -4.67 -28.55 -4.67
CA CYS A 92 -5.97 -29.16 -4.42
C CYS A 92 -6.47 -28.80 -3.01
N ASP A 93 -7.77 -28.49 -2.91
CA ASP A 93 -8.48 -28.24 -1.65
C ASP A 93 -8.49 -29.45 -0.67
N VAL A 94 -8.36 -30.68 -1.17
CA VAL A 94 -8.30 -31.92 -0.38
C VAL A 94 -6.89 -32.49 -0.33
N CYS A 95 -6.25 -32.76 -1.48
CA CYS A 95 -4.94 -33.42 -1.56
C CYS A 95 -3.75 -32.45 -1.48
N GLY A 96 -3.96 -31.14 -1.57
CA GLY A 96 -2.89 -30.14 -1.53
C GLY A 96 -1.89 -30.21 -2.70
N SER A 97 -2.23 -30.87 -3.82
CA SER A 97 -1.34 -31.02 -5.00
C SER A 97 -1.60 -29.95 -6.07
N PRO A 98 -0.57 -29.39 -6.72
CA PRO A 98 -0.76 -28.28 -7.67
C PRO A 98 -1.43 -28.68 -8.99
N PRO A 99 -2.21 -27.78 -9.62
CA PRO A 99 -2.66 -27.89 -11.01
C PRO A 99 -1.55 -27.53 -12.01
N ALA A 100 -1.69 -28.01 -13.24
CA ALA A 100 -0.86 -27.58 -14.36
C ALA A 100 -1.21 -26.15 -14.80
N HIS A 101 -0.30 -25.16 -14.64
CA HIS A 101 -0.50 -23.78 -15.11
C HIS A 101 0.68 -23.16 -15.85
N THR A 102 0.29 -22.17 -16.66
CA THR A 102 0.88 -21.59 -17.86
C THR A 102 1.51 -20.22 -17.56
N SER A 103 2.71 -19.94 -18.08
CA SER A 103 3.28 -18.58 -18.17
C SER A 103 3.49 -18.23 -19.65
N LEU A 104 3.16 -17.01 -20.09
CA LEU A 104 3.28 -16.61 -21.49
C LEU A 104 4.30 -15.47 -21.61
N THR A 105 5.37 -15.72 -22.36
CA THR A 105 6.28 -14.69 -22.90
C THR A 105 5.74 -14.20 -24.25
N SER A 106 5.46 -12.90 -24.39
CA SER A 106 5.22 -12.28 -25.70
C SER A 106 6.56 -11.89 -26.33
N ARG A 107 6.80 -12.35 -27.57
CA ARG A 107 7.91 -11.90 -28.42
C ARG A 107 7.33 -11.02 -29.51
N SER A 108 7.76 -9.76 -29.58
CA SER A 108 7.48 -8.86 -30.70
C SER A 108 8.56 -9.03 -31.78
N ARG A 109 8.15 -9.14 -33.06
CA ARG A 109 9.05 -9.15 -34.22
C ARG A 109 9.42 -7.71 -34.61
N PRO A 110 10.67 -7.42 -34.99
CA PRO A 110 11.02 -6.10 -35.51
C PRO A 110 10.60 -5.96 -36.98
N ALA A 111 10.10 -4.79 -37.35
CA ALA A 111 9.93 -4.33 -38.73
C ALA A 111 10.99 -3.27 -39.06
N PRO A 112 11.41 -3.11 -40.33
CA PRO A 112 12.55 -2.27 -40.67
C PRO A 112 12.15 -0.79 -40.80
N GLY A 113 12.75 0.07 -39.99
CA GLY A 113 12.64 1.52 -40.08
C GLY A 113 13.89 2.13 -40.73
N THR A 114 13.71 2.72 -41.90
CA THR A 114 14.68 3.51 -42.66
C THR A 114 15.18 4.72 -41.89
N GLY A 115 16.49 4.98 -41.95
CA GLY A 115 17.13 6.10 -41.26
C GLY A 115 16.90 7.47 -41.87
N THR A 116 17.14 8.49 -41.06
CA THR A 116 17.54 9.82 -41.51
C THR A 116 18.44 10.47 -40.48
N SER A 117 19.60 10.90 -40.95
CA SER A 117 20.65 11.61 -40.22
C SER A 117 20.22 13.03 -39.87
N GLY A 118 20.47 13.46 -38.63
CA GLY A 118 20.27 14.83 -38.17
C GLY A 118 21.36 15.24 -37.19
N THR A 119 22.46 15.76 -37.72
CA THR A 119 23.53 16.47 -36.99
C THR A 119 22.99 17.72 -36.31
N GLY A 120 23.30 17.90 -35.02
CA GLY A 120 22.98 19.11 -34.25
C GLY A 120 23.90 19.27 -33.05
N THR A 121 25.09 19.81 -33.27
CA THR A 121 26.07 20.23 -32.27
C THR A 121 25.64 21.55 -31.59
N SER A 122 25.58 21.58 -30.26
CA SER A 122 25.94 22.70 -29.36
C SER A 122 25.53 22.28 -27.94
N GLY A 123 26.24 22.53 -26.84
CA GLY A 123 27.39 23.36 -26.55
C GLY A 123 27.39 23.48 -25.03
N SER A 124 28.28 22.74 -24.37
CA SER A 124 28.40 22.68 -22.91
C SER A 124 28.81 24.03 -22.30
N ARG A 125 28.12 24.44 -21.24
CA ARG A 125 28.71 25.28 -20.18
C ARG A 125 28.24 24.77 -18.83
N GLY A 126 29.14 24.09 -18.14
CA GLY A 126 29.03 23.86 -16.70
C GLY A 126 29.48 25.08 -15.93
N THR A 127 28.80 25.35 -14.82
CA THR A 127 29.31 26.21 -13.73
C THR A 127 28.87 25.60 -12.42
N GLY A 128 29.85 25.49 -11.51
CA GLY A 128 29.82 24.66 -10.31
C GLY A 128 28.75 25.03 -9.29
N SER A 129 28.20 23.99 -8.67
CA SER A 129 27.39 24.06 -7.46
C SER A 129 28.29 24.41 -6.26
N THR A 130 28.16 25.62 -5.75
CA THR A 130 28.66 26.02 -4.44
C THR A 130 27.61 25.69 -3.38
N ARG A 131 27.99 24.78 -2.48
CA ARG A 131 27.26 24.44 -1.24
C ARG A 131 27.38 25.58 -0.21
N THR A 132 26.24 26.07 0.26
CA THR A 132 26.00 26.74 1.56
C THR A 132 24.48 26.78 1.74
N GLY A 133 23.77 26.40 2.81
CA GLY A 133 24.10 25.90 4.14
C GLY A 133 22.94 26.30 5.09
N SER A 134 22.24 25.31 5.68
CA SER A 134 21.34 25.40 6.87
C SER A 134 20.00 26.15 6.71
N THR A 135 18.84 25.57 7.08
CA THR A 135 18.43 25.28 8.47
C THR A 135 17.73 23.93 8.65
N ARG A 136 18.37 23.08 9.45
CA ARG A 136 17.83 21.83 9.98
C ARG A 136 16.80 22.13 11.07
N THR A 137 15.56 21.65 10.91
CA THR A 137 14.72 21.28 12.05
C THR A 137 15.22 19.94 12.58
N GLY A 138 15.57 19.93 13.86
CA GLY A 138 16.23 18.79 14.50
C GLY A 138 15.26 17.62 14.68
N SER A 139 15.30 16.65 13.78
CA SER A 139 14.98 15.27 14.13
C SER A 139 15.96 14.86 15.22
N ALA A 140 15.44 14.60 16.42
CA ALA A 140 16.22 13.99 17.48
C ALA A 140 16.94 12.77 16.90
N ARG A 141 18.27 12.88 16.80
CA ARG A 141 19.14 11.78 16.42
C ARG A 141 18.96 10.69 17.47
N SER A 142 18.19 9.66 17.17
CA SER A 142 18.35 8.36 17.81
C SER A 142 19.67 7.77 17.33
N SER A 143 20.76 8.25 17.91
CA SER A 143 22.04 7.56 17.82
C SER A 143 21.87 6.18 18.46
N GLY A 144 21.77 5.12 17.66
CA GLY A 144 22.15 3.78 18.09
C GLY A 144 21.21 2.59 17.90
N ARG A 145 20.26 2.58 16.95
CA ARG A 145 19.60 1.31 16.55
C ARG A 145 19.56 1.14 15.03
N ARG A 146 20.71 0.75 14.44
CA ARG A 146 20.73 0.11 13.11
C ARG A 146 20.05 -1.26 13.26
N GLY A 147 18.99 -1.54 12.49
CA GLY A 147 18.37 -2.88 12.41
C GLY A 147 16.85 -2.97 12.67
N MET A 148 16.14 -1.90 13.05
CA MET A 148 14.69 -2.05 13.25
C MET A 148 13.91 -1.89 11.95
N LEU A 149 13.44 -3.01 11.40
CA LEU A 149 12.44 -3.08 10.33
C LEU A 149 11.16 -2.32 10.75
N GLY A 150 10.51 -1.61 9.82
CA GLY A 150 9.22 -0.95 10.10
C GLY A 150 9.31 0.39 10.84
N ALA A 151 10.29 1.23 10.47
CA ALA A 151 10.46 2.58 11.00
C ALA A 151 10.61 2.67 12.53
N GLY A 152 11.02 1.58 13.18
CA GLY A 152 11.13 1.47 14.63
C GLY A 152 9.79 1.38 15.37
N LEU A 153 8.68 1.19 14.66
CA LEU A 153 7.34 1.01 15.22
C LEU A 153 6.97 -0.46 15.43
N VAL A 154 7.65 -1.39 14.76
CA VAL A 154 7.33 -2.81 14.73
C VAL A 154 8.55 -3.61 15.17
N GLU A 155 8.35 -4.54 16.10
CA GLU A 155 9.35 -5.56 16.41
C GLU A 155 9.12 -6.76 15.48
N VAL A 156 10.01 -6.93 14.50
CA VAL A 156 9.92 -8.04 13.54
C VAL A 156 10.77 -9.22 14.05
N PRO A 157 10.24 -10.46 14.07
CA PRO A 157 10.99 -11.63 14.47
C PRO A 157 12.31 -11.75 13.70
N ARG A 158 13.41 -11.94 14.43
CA ARG A 158 14.74 -12.08 13.84
C ARG A 158 14.88 -13.41 13.10
N VAL A 159 15.49 -13.37 11.91
CA VAL A 159 15.89 -14.57 11.17
C VAL A 159 17.38 -14.78 11.39
N PRO A 160 17.84 -15.87 12.04
CA PRO A 160 19.26 -16.04 12.33
C PRO A 160 20.07 -16.12 11.03
N TYR A 161 21.29 -15.56 11.06
CA TYR A 161 22.21 -15.69 9.95
C TYR A 161 22.51 -17.17 9.68
N ARG A 162 22.28 -17.61 8.44
CA ARG A 162 22.57 -18.99 8.03
C ARG A 162 24.03 -19.12 7.64
N ASP A 163 24.75 -20.04 8.29
CA ASP A 163 26.12 -20.33 7.91
C ASP A 163 26.18 -20.82 6.44
N PRO A 164 26.98 -20.18 5.57
CA PRO A 164 27.09 -20.54 4.15
C PRO A 164 27.39 -22.02 3.92
N SER A 165 28.25 -22.64 4.74
CA SER A 165 28.64 -24.04 4.60
C SER A 165 27.46 -25.01 4.79
N THR A 166 26.50 -24.64 5.66
CA THR A 166 25.27 -25.40 5.90
C THR A 166 24.18 -25.13 4.86
N ALA A 167 24.40 -24.17 3.97
CA ALA A 167 23.46 -23.80 2.91
C ALA A 167 23.65 -24.62 1.63
N VAL A 168 24.79 -25.28 1.46
CA VAL A 168 25.08 -26.14 0.31
C VAL A 168 24.22 -27.39 0.34
N MET A 169 23.55 -27.68 -0.77
CA MET A 169 22.73 -28.87 -0.94
C MET A 169 23.62 -30.12 -1.04
N SER A 170 23.27 -31.16 -0.29
CA SER A 170 23.97 -32.45 -0.34
C SER A 170 23.70 -33.24 -1.62
N ASP A 171 22.49 -33.10 -2.18
CA ASP A 171 22.07 -33.73 -3.45
C ASP A 171 21.34 -32.68 -4.32
N PRO A 172 22.07 -31.96 -5.19
CA PRO A 172 21.50 -30.89 -5.99
C PRO A 172 20.65 -31.45 -7.14
N GLN A 173 19.38 -31.72 -6.84
CA GLN A 173 18.40 -32.16 -7.83
C GLN A 173 17.12 -31.33 -7.80
N VAL A 174 16.63 -30.98 -8.98
CA VAL A 174 15.28 -30.41 -9.13
C VAL A 174 14.27 -31.55 -9.19
N ALA A 175 13.45 -31.66 -8.15
CA ALA A 175 12.35 -32.61 -8.12
C ALA A 175 11.44 -32.44 -9.34
N GLU A 176 10.93 -33.54 -9.92
CA GLU A 176 10.15 -33.49 -11.16
C GLU A 176 8.97 -32.52 -11.10
N GLY A 177 8.24 -32.50 -9.99
CA GLY A 177 7.12 -31.57 -9.78
C GLY A 177 7.51 -30.09 -9.83
N LYS A 178 8.81 -29.76 -9.74
CA LYS A 178 9.37 -28.40 -9.77
C LYS A 178 10.04 -28.03 -11.11
N ARG A 179 10.03 -28.92 -12.10
CA ARG A 179 10.69 -28.69 -13.40
C ARG A 179 9.76 -27.95 -14.36
N PHE A 180 10.02 -26.70 -14.69
CA PHE A 180 9.16 -25.94 -15.62
C PHE A 180 10.01 -25.25 -16.68
N CYS A 181 9.43 -25.07 -17.86
CA CYS A 181 10.08 -24.32 -18.93
C CYS A 181 10.27 -22.87 -18.47
N SER A 182 11.50 -22.37 -18.53
CA SER A 182 11.84 -20.98 -18.15
C SER A 182 11.17 -19.92 -19.03
N SER A 183 10.74 -20.28 -20.26
CA SER A 183 10.09 -19.35 -21.17
C SER A 183 8.55 -19.39 -21.09
N CYS A 184 7.93 -20.57 -21.18
CA CYS A 184 6.46 -20.67 -21.26
C CYS A 184 5.79 -21.31 -20.03
N GLY A 185 6.55 -21.58 -18.97
CA GLY A 185 6.03 -22.16 -17.72
C GLY A 185 5.50 -23.60 -17.85
N GLU A 186 5.58 -24.23 -19.03
CA GLU A 186 5.05 -25.58 -19.24
C GLU A 186 5.79 -26.61 -18.39
N PRO A 187 5.10 -27.61 -17.80
CA PRO A 187 5.75 -28.76 -17.18
C PRO A 187 6.70 -29.46 -18.16
N VAL A 188 7.99 -29.51 -17.85
CA VAL A 188 9.02 -30.17 -18.69
C VAL A 188 9.82 -31.17 -17.90
N GLY A 189 10.39 -32.18 -18.55
CA GLY A 189 11.20 -33.17 -17.85
C GLY A 189 10.40 -33.98 -16.81
N ARG A 190 9.13 -34.27 -17.10
CA ARG A 190 8.25 -35.17 -16.31
C ARG A 190 8.45 -36.62 -16.74
N GLY A 191 8.41 -37.54 -15.78
CA GLY A 191 8.41 -38.97 -16.03
C GLY A 191 7.15 -39.43 -16.77
N ARG A 192 7.26 -40.57 -17.46
CA ARG A 192 6.13 -41.24 -18.13
C ARG A 192 6.23 -42.74 -17.87
N GLY A 193 5.21 -43.33 -17.25
CA GLY A 193 5.25 -44.73 -16.81
C GLY A 193 6.43 -44.97 -15.86
N ASP A 194 7.22 -46.00 -16.11
CA ASP A 194 8.40 -46.36 -15.31
C ASP A 194 9.67 -45.57 -15.67
N ARG A 195 9.61 -44.61 -16.61
CA ARG A 195 10.78 -43.82 -17.02
C ARG A 195 10.81 -42.49 -16.26
N PRO A 196 11.91 -42.19 -15.53
CA PRO A 196 12.06 -40.90 -14.86
C PRO A 196 12.10 -39.76 -15.88
N GLY A 197 11.64 -38.59 -15.45
CA GLY A 197 11.64 -37.40 -16.26
C GLY A 197 13.06 -36.94 -16.56
N ARG A 198 13.30 -36.52 -17.81
CA ARG A 198 14.61 -36.00 -18.23
C ARG A 198 14.97 -34.73 -17.45
N THR A 199 16.22 -34.60 -17.05
CA THR A 199 16.75 -33.38 -16.44
C THR A 199 17.14 -32.33 -17.47
N GLU A 200 17.32 -32.73 -18.74
CA GLU A 200 17.66 -31.83 -19.85
C GLU A 200 16.86 -32.16 -21.10
N GLY A 201 16.65 -31.17 -21.96
CA GLY A 201 15.97 -31.33 -23.23
C GLY A 201 15.39 -30.03 -23.75
N PHE A 202 14.36 -30.13 -24.59
CA PHE A 202 13.63 -29.00 -25.15
C PHE A 202 12.18 -29.02 -24.71
N CYS A 203 11.62 -27.86 -24.42
CA CYS A 203 10.21 -27.72 -24.09
C CYS A 203 9.36 -28.20 -25.27
N PRO A 204 8.43 -29.15 -25.07
CA PRO A 204 7.61 -29.68 -26.16
C PRO A 204 6.62 -28.65 -26.72
N LYS A 205 6.39 -27.54 -26.01
CA LYS A 205 5.43 -26.50 -26.39
C LYS A 205 6.06 -25.35 -27.16
N CYS A 206 7.17 -24.80 -26.67
CA CYS A 206 7.80 -23.61 -27.25
C CYS A 206 9.21 -23.86 -27.82
N GLY A 207 9.75 -25.08 -27.69
CA GLY A 207 11.08 -25.44 -28.18
C GLY A 207 12.25 -24.87 -27.36
N THR A 208 12.00 -24.12 -26.28
CA THR A 208 13.08 -23.59 -25.41
C THR A 208 13.82 -24.73 -24.73
N ARG A 209 15.16 -24.72 -24.83
CA ARG A 209 16.03 -25.67 -24.10
C ARG A 209 15.85 -25.50 -22.59
N PHE A 210 15.77 -26.62 -21.87
CA PHE A 210 15.83 -26.65 -20.41
C PHE A 210 16.99 -27.56 -19.97
N SER A 211 17.66 -27.17 -18.89
CA SER A 211 18.57 -28.04 -18.14
C SER A 211 18.34 -27.79 -16.65
N PHE A 212 18.16 -28.87 -15.90
CA PHE A 212 18.05 -28.91 -14.45
C PHE A 212 19.29 -29.52 -13.81
N THR A 213 20.36 -29.73 -14.58
CA THR A 213 21.64 -30.26 -14.10
C THR A 213 22.53 -29.10 -13.64
N PRO A 214 23.22 -29.21 -12.49
CA PRO A 214 24.26 -28.25 -12.12
C PRO A 214 25.34 -28.16 -13.21
N LYS A 215 25.65 -26.94 -13.64
CA LYS A 215 26.72 -26.63 -14.60
C LYS A 215 28.09 -26.49 -13.93
N LEU A 216 28.11 -26.13 -12.64
CA LEU A 216 29.33 -26.03 -11.84
C LEU A 216 29.32 -27.12 -10.77
N SER A 217 30.48 -27.72 -10.57
CA SER A 217 30.76 -28.77 -9.59
C SER A 217 31.60 -28.24 -8.42
N PRO A 218 31.47 -28.83 -7.22
CA PRO A 218 32.38 -28.53 -6.12
C PRO A 218 33.85 -28.77 -6.54
N GLY A 219 34.70 -27.76 -6.32
CA GLY A 219 36.11 -27.78 -6.70
C GLY A 219 36.44 -26.94 -7.95
N ASP A 220 35.44 -26.60 -8.77
CA ASP A 220 35.65 -25.75 -9.95
C ASP A 220 36.18 -24.37 -9.55
N LEU A 221 37.06 -23.82 -10.40
CA LEU A 221 37.64 -22.48 -10.22
C LEU A 221 37.14 -21.55 -11.32
N VAL A 222 36.02 -20.89 -11.06
CA VAL A 222 35.38 -19.98 -12.01
C VAL A 222 36.18 -18.67 -12.13
N GLY A 223 36.45 -18.24 -13.36
CA GLY A 223 37.23 -17.02 -13.65
C GLY A 223 38.63 -17.01 -13.04
N GLY A 224 39.20 -18.17 -12.69
CA GLY A 224 40.49 -18.27 -11.98
C GLY A 224 40.48 -17.74 -10.53
N GLN A 225 39.31 -17.38 -9.99
CA GLN A 225 39.19 -16.67 -8.72
C GLN A 225 38.22 -17.33 -7.73
N TYR A 226 37.10 -17.85 -8.21
CA TYR A 226 36.00 -18.30 -7.34
C TYR A 226 35.97 -19.82 -7.24
N GLY A 227 36.35 -20.35 -6.08
CA GLY A 227 36.32 -21.79 -5.80
C GLY A 227 34.91 -22.23 -5.42
N VAL A 228 34.24 -23.01 -6.27
CA VAL A 228 32.86 -23.47 -6.08
C VAL A 228 32.79 -24.55 -4.99
N LEU A 229 31.81 -24.44 -4.09
CA LEU A 229 31.55 -25.45 -3.05
C LEU A 229 30.30 -26.31 -3.33
N GLY A 230 29.37 -25.81 -4.15
CA GLY A 230 28.17 -26.54 -4.54
C GLY A 230 26.95 -25.64 -4.71
N CYS A 231 25.79 -26.26 -4.93
CA CYS A 231 24.55 -25.55 -5.18
C CYS A 231 23.84 -25.13 -3.89
N LEU A 232 23.26 -23.93 -3.88
CA LEU A 232 22.42 -23.41 -2.81
C LEU A 232 20.93 -23.59 -3.12
N ALA A 233 20.54 -23.29 -4.36
CA ALA A 233 19.15 -23.27 -4.80
C ALA A 233 19.06 -23.39 -6.33
N HIS A 234 17.85 -23.64 -6.83
CA HIS A 234 17.52 -23.62 -8.26
C HIS A 234 16.36 -22.66 -8.51
N GLY A 235 16.53 -21.72 -9.46
CA GLY A 235 15.53 -20.71 -9.82
C GLY A 235 15.23 -20.67 -11.33
N GLY A 236 14.54 -19.62 -11.78
CA GLY A 236 14.11 -19.46 -13.18
C GLY A 236 15.25 -19.31 -14.20
N LEU A 237 16.43 -18.88 -13.74
CA LEU A 237 17.66 -18.72 -14.54
C LEU A 237 18.67 -19.86 -14.30
N GLY A 238 18.24 -20.94 -13.63
CA GLY A 238 19.06 -22.11 -13.34
C GLY A 238 19.58 -22.16 -11.90
N TRP A 239 20.67 -22.89 -11.70
CA TRP A 239 21.30 -23.13 -10.41
C TRP A 239 22.01 -21.89 -9.85
N ILE A 240 21.95 -21.77 -8.53
CA ILE A 240 22.65 -20.76 -7.73
C ILE A 240 23.71 -21.51 -6.92
N TYR A 241 24.96 -21.05 -6.98
CA TYR A 241 26.11 -21.74 -6.39
C TYR A 241 26.75 -20.91 -5.29
N LEU A 242 27.29 -21.59 -4.28
CA LEU A 242 28.18 -20.98 -3.29
C LEU A 242 29.63 -21.13 -3.75
N ALA A 243 30.42 -20.07 -3.63
CA ALA A 243 31.86 -20.11 -3.83
C ALA A 243 32.61 -19.30 -2.76
N LYS A 244 33.92 -19.52 -2.72
CA LYS A 244 34.88 -18.66 -2.03
C LYS A 244 35.66 -17.81 -3.03
N ASP A 245 35.71 -16.51 -2.77
CA ASP A 245 36.53 -15.56 -3.53
C ASP A 245 37.97 -15.58 -3.00
N ARG A 246 38.85 -16.27 -3.72
CA ARG A 246 40.25 -16.49 -3.29
C ARG A 246 41.10 -15.23 -3.30
N ASN A 247 40.66 -14.18 -4.00
CA ASN A 247 41.40 -12.92 -4.06
C ASN A 247 41.06 -11.98 -2.90
N VAL A 248 39.99 -12.26 -2.16
CA VAL A 248 39.48 -11.40 -1.08
C VAL A 248 39.25 -12.22 0.19
N SER A 249 40.36 -12.73 0.75
CA SER A 249 40.38 -13.46 2.03
C SER A 249 39.37 -14.61 2.14
N ASP A 250 39.16 -15.36 1.04
CA ASP A 250 38.23 -16.48 0.97
C ASP A 250 36.79 -16.14 1.41
N ARG A 251 36.36 -14.90 1.19
CA ARG A 251 34.98 -14.48 1.50
C ARG A 251 33.96 -15.29 0.71
N TRP A 252 32.79 -15.50 1.31
CA TRP A 252 31.69 -16.21 0.67
C TRP A 252 31.00 -15.34 -0.37
N VAL A 253 30.78 -15.93 -1.55
CA VAL A 253 30.06 -15.29 -2.66
C VAL A 253 29.08 -16.27 -3.28
N VAL A 254 28.10 -15.72 -4.00
CA VAL A 254 27.12 -16.49 -4.76
C VAL A 254 27.35 -16.28 -6.25
N LEU A 255 27.30 -17.37 -7.02
CA LEU A 255 27.33 -17.35 -8.47
C LEU A 255 25.95 -17.72 -9.02
N LYS A 256 25.46 -16.94 -9.99
CA LYS A 256 24.22 -17.22 -10.71
C LYS A 256 24.49 -17.11 -12.21
N GLY A 257 24.02 -18.09 -12.99
CA GLY A 257 24.18 -18.08 -14.44
C GLY A 257 23.40 -16.94 -15.10
N LEU A 258 24.03 -16.29 -16.09
CA LEU A 258 23.36 -15.40 -17.03
C LEU A 258 22.84 -16.27 -18.19
N LEU A 259 21.66 -15.95 -18.74
CA LEU A 259 21.00 -16.79 -19.75
C LEU A 259 21.88 -17.05 -20.99
N ASP A 260 21.73 -18.29 -21.47
CA ASP A 260 22.42 -19.03 -22.53
C ASP A 260 22.43 -18.29 -23.89
N SER A 261 23.40 -17.40 -24.10
CA SER A 261 23.88 -17.06 -25.44
C SER A 261 25.22 -17.76 -25.64
N GLY A 262 25.27 -18.88 -26.36
CA GLY A 262 26.49 -19.63 -26.65
C GLY A 262 27.52 -18.91 -27.54
N ASP A 263 27.48 -17.57 -27.56
CA ASP A 263 28.38 -16.67 -28.26
C ASP A 263 29.06 -15.76 -27.22
N ALA A 264 30.41 -15.79 -27.21
CA ALA A 264 31.24 -15.02 -26.28
C ALA A 264 31.05 -13.50 -26.45
N ASP A 265 30.75 -13.04 -27.67
CA ASP A 265 30.52 -11.61 -27.95
C ASP A 265 29.17 -11.15 -27.41
N ALA A 266 28.12 -11.99 -27.51
CA ALA A 266 26.81 -11.72 -26.92
C ALA A 266 26.85 -11.73 -25.38
N MET A 267 27.66 -12.59 -24.78
CA MET A 267 27.90 -12.61 -23.32
C MET A 267 28.66 -11.38 -22.84
N ALA A 268 29.69 -10.94 -23.58
CA ALA A 268 30.44 -9.72 -23.27
C ALA A 268 29.57 -8.46 -23.40
N ALA A 269 28.71 -8.39 -24.42
CA ALA A 269 27.68 -7.36 -24.56
C ALA A 269 26.71 -7.38 -23.37
N ALA A 270 26.19 -8.56 -22.99
CA ALA A 270 25.27 -8.71 -21.85
C ALA A 270 25.91 -8.37 -20.49
N ALA A 271 27.23 -8.51 -20.35
CA ALA A 271 27.98 -8.08 -19.17
C ALA A 271 28.21 -6.56 -19.17
N ALA A 272 28.56 -5.97 -20.33
CA ALA A 272 28.69 -4.53 -20.48
C ALA A 272 27.36 -3.79 -20.26
N GLU A 273 26.26 -4.35 -20.79
CA GLU A 273 24.88 -3.87 -20.60
C GLU A 273 24.43 -3.90 -19.13
N ARG A 274 25.09 -4.70 -18.28
CA ARG A 274 24.77 -4.84 -16.84
C ARG A 274 25.85 -4.30 -15.91
N ALA A 275 26.89 -3.67 -16.44
CA ALA A 275 27.99 -3.13 -15.65
C ALA A 275 27.52 -2.09 -14.62
N TYR A 276 26.48 -1.31 -14.96
CA TYR A 276 25.87 -0.32 -14.07
C TYR A 276 25.33 -0.95 -12.77
N LEU A 277 25.00 -2.24 -12.76
CA LEU A 277 24.54 -2.92 -11.54
C LEU A 277 25.65 -3.11 -10.50
N ALA A 278 26.92 -3.05 -10.90
CA ALA A 278 28.05 -3.08 -9.96
C ALA A 278 28.22 -1.74 -9.21
N GLU A 279 27.66 -0.65 -9.73
CA GLU A 279 27.70 0.68 -9.09
C GLU A 279 26.58 0.86 -8.04
N VAL A 280 25.59 -0.03 -8.02
CA VAL A 280 24.48 -0.03 -7.06
C VAL A 280 25.01 -0.37 -5.68
N GLU A 281 25.03 0.63 -4.78
CA GLU A 281 25.44 0.47 -3.39
C GLU A 281 24.36 0.96 -2.44
N HIS A 282 23.64 0.01 -1.85
CA HIS A 282 22.59 0.29 -0.87
C HIS A 282 22.51 -0.81 0.20
N PRO A 283 22.29 -0.47 1.49
CA PRO A 283 22.20 -1.47 2.57
C PRO A 283 21.03 -2.45 2.43
N ASN A 284 20.01 -2.16 1.63
CA ASN A 284 18.90 -3.08 1.36
C ASN A 284 18.98 -3.77 0.00
N ILE A 285 20.11 -3.67 -0.71
CA ILE A 285 20.31 -4.32 -2.01
C ILE A 285 21.56 -5.21 -1.91
N VAL A 286 21.51 -6.38 -2.54
CA VAL A 286 22.67 -7.28 -2.64
C VAL A 286 23.79 -6.61 -3.43
N LYS A 287 25.03 -6.72 -2.96
CA LYS A 287 26.18 -6.22 -3.71
C LYS A 287 26.53 -7.16 -4.86
N ILE A 288 26.66 -6.62 -6.06
CA ILE A 288 27.28 -7.33 -7.20
C ILE A 288 28.77 -7.03 -7.15
N TYR A 289 29.58 -8.08 -7.13
CA TYR A 289 31.04 -7.94 -7.06
C TYR A 289 31.70 -8.03 -8.42
N ASN A 290 31.22 -8.92 -9.29
CA ASN A 290 31.88 -9.18 -10.57
C ASN A 290 30.96 -9.88 -11.57
N PHE A 291 31.37 -9.89 -12.83
CA PHE A 291 30.82 -10.72 -13.90
C PHE A 291 31.96 -11.55 -14.48
N VAL A 292 31.79 -12.87 -14.52
CA VAL A 292 32.84 -13.80 -14.93
C VAL A 292 32.34 -14.83 -15.92
N GLN A 293 33.27 -15.46 -16.63
CA GLN A 293 32.98 -16.53 -17.57
C GLN A 293 33.66 -17.83 -17.12
N HIS A 294 33.01 -18.96 -17.42
CA HIS A 294 33.54 -20.30 -17.23
C HIS A 294 32.91 -21.25 -18.25
N ASP A 295 33.73 -21.96 -19.01
CA ASP A 295 33.31 -22.92 -20.04
C ASP A 295 32.28 -22.38 -21.04
N GLY A 296 32.43 -21.10 -21.42
CA GLY A 296 31.54 -20.42 -22.36
C GLY A 296 30.25 -19.85 -21.75
N ASP A 297 29.99 -20.13 -20.47
CA ASP A 297 28.85 -19.60 -19.72
C ASP A 297 29.24 -18.38 -18.87
N GLY A 298 28.39 -17.35 -18.88
CA GLY A 298 28.54 -16.16 -18.04
C GLY A 298 27.89 -16.34 -16.67
N TYR A 299 28.52 -15.78 -15.63
CA TYR A 299 28.04 -15.80 -14.24
C TYR A 299 28.12 -14.42 -13.63
N ILE A 300 27.08 -14.03 -12.90
CA ILE A 300 27.11 -12.89 -11.99
C ILE A 300 27.59 -13.36 -10.61
N VAL A 301 28.55 -12.63 -10.04
CA VAL A 301 29.10 -12.87 -8.71
C VAL A 301 28.55 -11.82 -7.75
N MET A 302 27.90 -12.26 -6.68
CA MET A 302 27.22 -11.39 -5.73
C MET A 302 27.46 -11.80 -4.28
N GLU A 303 27.12 -10.89 -3.37
CA GLU A 303 27.15 -11.12 -1.93
C GLU A 303 26.28 -12.33 -1.53
N TYR A 304 26.81 -13.16 -0.62
CA TYR A 304 26.00 -14.18 0.04
C TYR A 304 25.11 -13.56 1.13
N VAL A 305 23.80 -13.64 0.95
CA VAL A 305 22.82 -13.21 1.94
C VAL A 305 22.28 -14.41 2.71
N GLY A 306 22.81 -14.61 3.92
CA GLY A 306 22.51 -15.77 4.77
C GLY A 306 21.22 -15.62 5.57
N GLY A 307 20.06 -15.73 4.93
CA GLY A 307 18.76 -15.58 5.58
C GLY A 307 17.64 -16.41 4.96
N GLN A 308 16.39 -15.97 5.15
CA GLN A 308 15.20 -16.58 4.56
C GLN A 308 14.48 -15.60 3.65
N SER A 309 13.95 -16.07 2.52
CA SER A 309 13.12 -15.22 1.67
C SER A 309 11.81 -14.85 2.37
N LEU A 310 11.20 -13.71 2.04
CA LEU A 310 9.89 -13.35 2.61
C LEU A 310 8.82 -14.39 2.28
N LYS A 311 8.95 -15.06 1.14
CA LYS A 311 8.10 -16.21 0.79
C LYS A 311 8.32 -17.40 1.71
N ASP A 312 9.56 -17.74 2.04
CA ASP A 312 9.83 -18.84 2.98
C ASP A 312 9.28 -18.52 4.37
N ILE A 313 9.44 -17.27 4.82
CA ILE A 313 8.87 -16.78 6.09
C ILE A 313 7.34 -16.89 6.07
N LEU A 314 6.70 -16.51 4.97
CA LEU A 314 5.25 -16.67 4.76
C LEU A 314 4.82 -18.14 4.80
N LEU A 315 5.55 -19.02 4.12
CA LEU A 315 5.22 -20.46 4.06
C LEU A 315 5.41 -21.17 5.40
N GLN A 316 6.34 -20.69 6.22
CA GLN A 316 6.62 -21.20 7.57
C GLN A 316 5.61 -20.74 8.62
N GLN A 317 4.71 -19.81 8.29
CA GLN A 317 3.68 -19.35 9.23
C GLN A 317 2.81 -20.52 9.71
N PRO A 318 2.34 -20.55 10.97
CA PRO A 318 1.69 -21.72 11.55
C PRO A 318 0.33 -22.08 10.94
N GLN A 319 -0.29 -21.17 10.17
CA GLN A 319 -1.59 -21.39 9.53
C GLN A 319 -1.53 -22.51 8.48
N PRO A 320 -2.68 -23.12 8.12
CA PRO A 320 -2.77 -24.07 7.02
C PRO A 320 -2.23 -23.53 5.68
N ARG A 321 -1.85 -24.44 4.77
CA ARG A 321 -1.13 -24.13 3.51
C ARG A 321 -1.88 -23.18 2.55
N GLY A 322 -3.20 -23.08 2.66
CA GLY A 322 -4.04 -22.16 1.87
C GLY A 322 -4.47 -20.88 2.62
N GLU A 323 -4.03 -20.71 3.86
CA GLU A 323 -4.43 -19.61 4.77
C GLU A 323 -3.20 -18.82 5.26
N LYS A 324 -2.04 -19.00 4.60
CA LYS A 324 -0.77 -18.36 4.96
C LYS A 324 -0.87 -16.84 4.78
N HIS A 325 -0.49 -16.11 5.82
CA HIS A 325 -0.34 -14.66 5.82
C HIS A 325 0.57 -14.25 6.97
N LEU A 326 1.22 -13.10 6.85
CA LEU A 326 1.95 -12.46 7.94
C LEU A 326 1.01 -11.56 8.76
N PRO A 327 1.33 -11.28 10.03
CA PRO A 327 0.78 -10.13 10.72
C PRO A 327 0.91 -8.87 9.86
N LEU A 328 -0.15 -8.06 9.79
CA LEU A 328 -0.21 -6.91 8.87
C LEU A 328 0.91 -5.91 9.16
N ALA A 329 1.18 -5.61 10.43
CA ALA A 329 2.29 -4.75 10.82
C ALA A 329 3.66 -5.24 10.31
N GLN A 330 3.89 -6.56 10.31
CA GLN A 330 5.12 -7.17 9.80
C GLN A 330 5.20 -7.05 8.26
N ALA A 331 4.10 -7.33 7.55
CA ALA A 331 4.06 -7.16 6.09
C ALA A 331 4.33 -5.71 5.66
N ILE A 332 3.71 -4.75 6.36
CA ILE A 332 3.93 -3.32 6.13
C ILE A 332 5.39 -2.94 6.45
N ALA A 333 5.96 -3.44 7.56
CA ALA A 333 7.34 -3.19 7.91
C ALA A 333 8.31 -3.65 6.81
N TYR A 334 8.06 -4.80 6.19
CA TYR A 334 8.82 -5.25 5.04
C TYR A 334 8.64 -4.35 3.81
N GLY A 335 7.41 -3.93 3.52
CA GLY A 335 7.12 -3.00 2.42
C GLY A 335 7.88 -1.68 2.55
N LEU A 336 7.93 -1.10 3.76
CA LEU A 336 8.64 0.15 4.03
C LEU A 336 10.15 0.04 3.78
N GLU A 337 10.77 -1.09 4.13
CA GLU A 337 12.20 -1.32 3.89
C GLU A 337 12.51 -1.56 2.41
N VAL A 338 11.60 -2.22 1.68
CA VAL A 338 11.70 -2.37 0.22
C VAL A 338 11.58 -1.01 -0.46
N LEU A 339 10.65 -0.15 -0.03
CA LEU A 339 10.44 1.18 -0.62
C LEU A 339 11.69 2.07 -0.49
N ARG A 340 12.49 1.93 0.58
CA ARG A 340 13.80 2.62 0.69
C ARG A 340 14.78 2.19 -0.40
N ALA A 341 14.81 0.91 -0.74
CA ALA A 341 15.66 0.42 -1.83
C ALA A 341 15.16 0.92 -3.20
N PHE A 342 13.84 1.00 -3.37
CA PHE A 342 13.22 1.50 -4.60
C PHE A 342 13.47 3.00 -4.78
N GLU A 343 13.31 3.79 -3.73
CA GLU A 343 13.64 5.23 -3.73
C GLU A 343 15.07 5.46 -4.23
N TYR A 344 16.04 4.69 -3.71
CA TYR A 344 17.43 4.74 -4.17
C TYR A 344 17.57 4.37 -5.65
N LEU A 345 16.99 3.27 -6.11
CA LEU A 345 17.07 2.83 -7.51
C LEU A 345 16.44 3.87 -8.45
N HIS A 346 15.25 4.37 -8.12
CA HIS A 346 14.52 5.36 -8.91
C HIS A 346 15.31 6.67 -9.02
N ALA A 347 15.97 7.10 -7.93
CA ALA A 347 16.86 8.26 -7.94
C ALA A 347 18.12 8.08 -8.82
N GLN A 348 18.55 6.84 -9.07
CA GLN A 348 19.62 6.51 -10.03
C GLN A 348 19.10 6.30 -11.46
N GLY A 349 17.80 6.52 -11.72
CA GLY A 349 17.19 6.28 -13.01
C GLY A 349 17.01 4.79 -13.33
N LEU A 350 16.93 3.92 -12.31
CA LEU A 350 16.77 2.48 -12.43
C LEU A 350 15.40 2.03 -11.92
N VAL A 351 14.83 0.97 -12.52
CA VAL A 351 13.61 0.28 -12.07
C VAL A 351 13.88 -1.20 -11.88
N TYR A 352 13.21 -1.84 -10.92
CA TYR A 352 13.48 -3.21 -10.50
C TYR A 352 12.80 -4.28 -11.38
N CYS A 353 11.59 -4.00 -11.87
CA CYS A 353 10.78 -4.79 -12.82
C CYS A 353 10.23 -6.15 -12.34
N ASP A 354 10.97 -6.95 -11.56
CA ASP A 354 10.55 -8.29 -11.13
C ASP A 354 10.46 -8.42 -9.60
N PHE A 355 9.83 -7.47 -8.91
CA PHE A 355 9.71 -7.55 -7.46
C PHE A 355 8.58 -8.49 -7.01
N LYS A 356 8.92 -9.35 -6.05
CA LYS A 356 8.06 -10.37 -5.43
C LYS A 356 8.68 -10.86 -4.11
N PRO A 357 7.91 -11.48 -3.20
CA PRO A 357 8.44 -11.99 -1.94
C PRO A 357 9.61 -12.98 -2.05
N ASP A 358 9.76 -13.69 -3.16
CA ASP A 358 10.91 -14.57 -3.42
C ASP A 358 12.24 -13.80 -3.54
N ASN A 359 12.19 -12.54 -4.00
CA ASN A 359 13.37 -11.75 -4.38
C ASN A 359 13.88 -10.86 -3.22
N VAL A 360 13.38 -11.08 -2.01
CA VAL A 360 13.80 -10.36 -0.80
C VAL A 360 14.13 -11.36 0.30
N ILE A 361 15.31 -11.23 0.89
CA ILE A 361 15.74 -12.04 2.04
C ILE A 361 15.79 -11.19 3.30
N GLN A 362 15.22 -11.71 4.39
CA GLN A 362 15.53 -11.24 5.73
C GLN A 362 16.72 -12.02 6.30
N SER A 363 17.74 -11.29 6.75
CA SER A 363 18.86 -11.82 7.52
C SER A 363 19.02 -10.95 8.76
N GLU A 364 18.94 -11.58 9.92
CA GLU A 364 18.85 -10.94 11.23
C GLU A 364 17.72 -9.89 11.25
N GLU A 365 18.13 -8.63 11.20
CA GLU A 365 17.35 -7.41 11.31
C GLU A 365 17.37 -6.60 10.00
N GLN A 366 17.91 -7.16 8.92
CA GLN A 366 18.06 -6.49 7.63
C GLN A 366 17.24 -7.20 6.55
N LEU A 367 16.66 -6.41 5.64
CA LEU A 367 16.12 -6.90 4.37
C LEU A 367 17.06 -6.58 3.22
N ARG A 368 17.24 -7.54 2.32
CA ARG A 368 18.07 -7.43 1.12
C ARG A 368 17.29 -7.87 -0.11
N LEU A 369 17.23 -7.02 -1.14
CA LEU A 369 16.83 -7.40 -2.50
C LEU A 369 17.96 -8.21 -3.14
N ILE A 370 17.66 -9.40 -3.66
CA ILE A 370 18.70 -10.38 -4.07
C ILE A 370 18.73 -10.70 -5.57
N ASP A 371 17.76 -10.25 -6.38
CA ASP A 371 17.68 -10.60 -7.80
C ASP A 371 17.62 -9.37 -8.70
N LEU A 372 18.79 -8.88 -9.10
CA LEU A 372 18.92 -7.70 -9.97
C LEU A 372 18.84 -8.03 -11.47
N GLY A 373 18.54 -9.28 -11.85
CA GLY A 373 18.48 -9.69 -13.25
C GLY A 373 17.38 -9.00 -14.07
N GLY A 374 16.33 -8.52 -13.39
CA GLY A 374 15.22 -7.76 -13.97
C GLY A 374 15.45 -6.25 -14.06
N VAL A 375 16.44 -5.71 -13.34
CA VAL A 375 16.65 -4.25 -13.22
C VAL A 375 16.95 -3.61 -14.57
N ARG A 376 16.37 -2.45 -14.85
CA ARG A 376 16.54 -1.70 -16.10
C ARG A 376 16.73 -0.21 -15.85
N ARG A 377 17.35 0.47 -16.82
CA ARG A 377 17.40 1.93 -16.85
C ARG A 377 16.07 2.47 -17.40
N LEU A 378 15.59 3.59 -16.86
CA LEU A 378 14.34 4.23 -17.29
C LEU A 378 14.40 4.77 -18.72
N ASP A 379 15.59 5.09 -19.22
CA ASP A 379 15.85 5.62 -20.56
C ASP A 379 16.21 4.53 -21.59
N ASP A 380 15.98 3.25 -21.27
CA ASP A 380 16.17 2.11 -22.17
C ASP A 380 14.85 1.37 -22.44
N PRO A 381 14.00 1.89 -23.36
CA PRO A 381 12.67 1.35 -23.64
C PRO A 381 12.70 0.06 -24.49
N ASP A 382 13.80 -0.22 -25.18
CA ASP A 382 13.96 -1.39 -26.06
C ASP A 382 14.48 -2.64 -25.33
N GLY A 383 14.80 -2.50 -24.04
CA GLY A 383 15.27 -3.58 -23.19
C GLY A 383 14.23 -4.69 -23.01
N ALA A 384 14.69 -5.94 -22.96
CA ALA A 384 13.80 -7.07 -22.70
C ALA A 384 13.06 -6.90 -21.37
N ILE A 385 11.73 -7.06 -21.40
CA ILE A 385 10.83 -6.89 -20.25
C ILE A 385 10.75 -8.20 -19.48
N TYR A 386 11.02 -8.14 -18.18
CA TYR A 386 10.92 -9.25 -17.25
C TYR A 386 9.84 -8.95 -16.21
N GLY A 387 9.09 -9.96 -15.83
CA GLY A 387 8.13 -9.87 -14.75
C GLY A 387 7.46 -11.20 -14.47
N THR A 388 6.85 -11.29 -13.29
CA THR A 388 6.16 -12.48 -12.83
C THR A 388 4.64 -12.25 -12.88
N THR A 389 3.92 -13.15 -13.56
CA THR A 389 2.45 -13.13 -13.59
C THR A 389 1.86 -13.07 -12.18
N GLY A 390 0.91 -12.17 -11.97
CA GLY A 390 0.30 -11.92 -10.65
C GLY A 390 1.03 -10.88 -9.80
N TYR A 391 2.17 -10.36 -10.24
CA TYR A 391 2.86 -9.22 -9.63
C TYR A 391 3.09 -8.07 -10.60
N GLN A 392 3.41 -8.39 -11.86
CA GLN A 392 3.72 -7.42 -12.90
C GLN A 392 2.54 -6.50 -13.22
N ALA A 393 2.83 -5.22 -13.48
CA ALA A 393 1.82 -4.24 -13.89
C ALA A 393 1.27 -4.55 -15.31
N PRO A 394 -0.04 -4.36 -15.55
CA PRO A 394 -0.69 -4.77 -16.79
C PRO A 394 -0.18 -4.00 -18.03
N GLU A 395 0.16 -2.73 -17.86
CA GLU A 395 0.58 -1.85 -18.96
C GLU A 395 2.01 -2.10 -19.45
N ILE A 396 2.82 -2.85 -18.71
CA ILE A 396 4.28 -2.89 -18.93
C ILE A 396 4.66 -3.41 -20.33
N ALA A 397 3.87 -4.32 -20.91
CA ALA A 397 4.12 -4.85 -22.25
C ALA A 397 3.90 -3.81 -23.35
N GLU A 398 3.11 -2.77 -23.09
CA GLU A 398 2.75 -1.71 -24.03
C GLU A 398 3.52 -0.41 -23.76
N ALA A 399 3.63 -0.02 -22.48
CA ALA A 399 4.20 1.25 -22.05
C ALA A 399 5.66 1.14 -21.55
N GLY A 400 6.17 -0.08 -21.40
CA GLY A 400 7.48 -0.34 -20.81
C GLY A 400 7.53 -0.16 -19.28
N PRO A 401 8.66 -0.50 -18.65
CA PRO A 401 8.87 -0.31 -17.22
C PRO A 401 8.87 1.17 -16.80
N SER A 402 8.27 1.46 -15.65
CA SER A 402 8.24 2.79 -15.03
C SER A 402 8.28 2.70 -13.51
N ILE A 403 8.55 3.82 -12.83
CA ILE A 403 8.44 3.95 -11.37
C ILE A 403 7.07 3.45 -10.89
N SER A 404 5.99 3.88 -11.54
CA SER A 404 4.63 3.47 -11.19
C SER A 404 4.36 1.97 -11.37
N SER A 405 5.03 1.32 -12.33
CA SER A 405 4.94 -0.14 -12.55
C SER A 405 5.68 -0.92 -11.45
N ASP A 406 6.80 -0.38 -10.96
CA ASP A 406 7.53 -0.91 -9.81
C ASP A 406 6.68 -0.82 -8.54
N LEU A 407 6.06 0.32 -8.27
CA LEU A 407 5.19 0.52 -7.11
C LEU A 407 3.93 -0.35 -7.15
N TYR A 408 3.42 -0.69 -8.35
CA TYR A 408 2.38 -1.70 -8.52
C TYR A 408 2.82 -3.06 -7.95
N THR A 409 4.04 -3.52 -8.27
CA THR A 409 4.55 -4.79 -7.76
C THR A 409 4.67 -4.80 -6.23
N VAL A 410 4.97 -3.65 -5.60
CA VAL A 410 5.00 -3.51 -4.15
C VAL A 410 3.60 -3.72 -3.55
N GLY A 411 2.58 -3.10 -4.13
CA GLY A 411 1.18 -3.31 -3.74
C GLY A 411 0.73 -4.78 -3.88
N ARG A 412 1.14 -5.45 -4.97
CA ARG A 412 0.87 -6.88 -5.18
C ARG A 412 1.57 -7.76 -4.14
N ALA A 413 2.84 -7.51 -3.86
CA ALA A 413 3.59 -8.25 -2.86
C ALA A 413 3.02 -8.07 -1.45
N LEU A 414 2.67 -6.84 -1.07
CA LEU A 414 1.99 -6.56 0.20
C LEU A 414 0.66 -7.31 0.31
N SER A 415 -0.11 -7.39 -0.77
CA SER A 415 -1.36 -8.16 -0.80
C SER A 415 -1.12 -9.66 -0.52
N VAL A 416 -0.14 -10.26 -1.20
CA VAL A 416 0.25 -11.68 -1.01
C VAL A 416 0.77 -11.96 0.40
N LEU A 417 1.51 -11.01 0.98
CA LEU A 417 2.06 -11.16 2.33
C LEU A 417 1.00 -10.96 3.43
N SER A 418 -0.02 -10.13 3.20
CA SER A 418 -0.92 -9.66 4.27
C SER A 418 -2.18 -10.51 4.47
N PHE A 419 -2.67 -11.19 3.42
CA PHE A 419 -3.84 -12.05 3.52
C PHE A 419 -3.75 -13.23 2.54
N PRO A 420 -4.56 -14.30 2.72
CA PRO A 420 -4.62 -15.41 1.78
C PRO A 420 -5.14 -14.97 0.41
N PHE A 421 -4.24 -14.51 -0.46
CA PHE A 421 -4.60 -13.96 -1.77
C PHE A 421 -4.82 -15.08 -2.80
N LYS A 422 -5.92 -15.79 -2.63
CA LYS A 422 -6.39 -16.86 -3.52
C LYS A 422 -6.63 -16.31 -4.93
N GLY A 423 -6.13 -17.01 -5.96
CA GLY A 423 -6.31 -16.66 -7.37
C GLY A 423 -5.42 -15.52 -7.91
N TYR A 424 -4.43 -15.04 -7.15
CA TYR A 424 -3.62 -13.85 -7.53
C TYR A 424 -2.80 -14.00 -8.83
N THR A 425 -2.59 -15.22 -9.33
CA THR A 425 -1.92 -15.48 -10.62
C THR A 425 -2.89 -15.79 -11.76
N ARG A 426 -4.20 -15.83 -11.49
CA ARG A 426 -5.24 -16.20 -12.47
C ARG A 426 -6.42 -15.23 -12.40
N THR A 427 -7.44 -15.57 -11.60
CA THR A 427 -8.68 -14.79 -11.45
C THR A 427 -8.41 -13.33 -11.11
N PHE A 428 -7.39 -13.09 -10.29
CA PHE A 428 -6.97 -11.76 -9.85
C PHE A 428 -5.55 -11.43 -10.35
N ALA A 429 -5.17 -11.91 -11.54
CA ALA A 429 -3.83 -11.67 -12.11
C ALA A 429 -3.46 -10.18 -12.15
N GLU A 430 -4.43 -9.31 -12.43
CA GLU A 430 -4.24 -7.87 -12.60
C GLU A 430 -5.10 -7.03 -11.64
N SER A 431 -5.92 -7.66 -10.80
CA SER A 431 -6.87 -6.99 -9.88
C SER A 431 -6.74 -7.50 -8.44
N LEU A 432 -7.47 -6.89 -7.51
CA LEU A 432 -7.61 -7.38 -6.12
C LEU A 432 -9.03 -7.93 -5.90
N PRO A 433 -9.23 -8.87 -4.95
CA PRO A 433 -10.56 -9.34 -4.59
C PRO A 433 -11.42 -8.20 -4.04
N PRO A 434 -12.77 -8.31 -4.14
CA PRO A 434 -13.66 -7.37 -3.49
C PRO A 434 -13.37 -7.27 -1.98
N ARG A 435 -13.40 -6.05 -1.43
CA ARG A 435 -13.16 -5.79 0.00
C ARG A 435 -14.02 -6.68 0.90
N SER A 436 -15.28 -6.90 0.55
CA SER A 436 -16.23 -7.74 1.30
C SER A 436 -15.81 -9.22 1.43
N GLN A 437 -14.89 -9.70 0.59
CA GLN A 437 -14.40 -11.08 0.64
C GLN A 437 -13.17 -11.25 1.54
N ILE A 438 -12.50 -10.15 1.92
CA ILE A 438 -11.26 -10.19 2.69
C ILE A 438 -11.48 -9.48 4.05
N PRO A 439 -11.62 -10.22 5.16
CA PRO A 439 -11.87 -9.64 6.49
C PRO A 439 -10.84 -8.58 6.90
N LEU A 440 -9.57 -8.78 6.54
CA LEU A 440 -8.49 -7.82 6.81
C LEU A 440 -8.76 -6.46 6.16
N LEU A 441 -9.19 -6.44 4.89
CA LEU A 441 -9.48 -5.22 4.13
C LEU A 441 -10.78 -4.54 4.60
N GLN A 442 -11.72 -5.30 5.18
CA GLN A 442 -12.89 -4.72 5.85
C GLN A 442 -12.48 -3.98 7.11
N ARG A 443 -11.63 -4.60 7.94
CA ARG A 443 -11.12 -4.04 9.20
C ARG A 443 -10.23 -2.82 8.97
N PHE A 444 -9.31 -2.88 8.00
CA PHE A 444 -8.31 -1.85 7.75
C PHE A 444 -8.55 -1.16 6.40
N GLU A 445 -9.52 -0.24 6.35
CA GLU A 445 -9.91 0.46 5.11
C GLU A 445 -8.77 1.26 4.48
N SER A 446 -7.95 1.94 5.28
CA SER A 446 -6.81 2.70 4.77
C SER A 446 -5.81 1.79 4.05
N PHE A 447 -5.62 0.56 4.54
CA PHE A 447 -4.78 -0.43 3.87
C PHE A 447 -5.42 -0.95 2.57
N ASP A 448 -6.73 -1.18 2.55
CA ASP A 448 -7.47 -1.50 1.31
C ASP A 448 -7.31 -0.39 0.26
N ARG A 449 -7.51 0.87 0.65
CA ARG A 449 -7.34 2.04 -0.23
C ARG A 449 -5.90 2.19 -0.71
N PHE A 450 -4.92 1.97 0.18
CA PHE A 450 -3.50 1.95 -0.18
C PHE A 450 -3.20 0.91 -1.25
N LEU A 451 -3.64 -0.34 -1.06
CA LEU A 451 -3.43 -1.41 -2.04
C LEU A 451 -4.12 -1.08 -3.37
N ARG A 452 -5.36 -0.57 -3.34
CA ARG A 452 -6.10 -0.17 -4.55
C ARG A 452 -5.42 0.97 -5.31
N ARG A 453 -4.85 1.96 -4.61
CA ARG A 453 -4.07 3.03 -5.23
C ARG A 453 -2.79 2.46 -5.84
N ALA A 454 -2.03 1.67 -5.10
CA ALA A 454 -0.81 1.05 -5.60
C ALA A 454 -1.06 0.17 -6.84
N THR A 455 -2.17 -0.57 -6.86
CA THR A 455 -2.53 -1.49 -7.95
C THR A 455 -3.59 -0.94 -8.91
N HIS A 456 -3.72 0.38 -9.02
CA HIS A 456 -4.73 0.99 -9.89
C HIS A 456 -4.46 0.63 -11.37
N GLN A 457 -5.49 0.42 -12.19
CA GLN A 457 -5.26 0.04 -13.61
C GLN A 457 -4.60 1.16 -14.41
N VAL A 458 -5.04 2.39 -14.18
CA VAL A 458 -4.44 3.60 -14.77
C VAL A 458 -3.18 3.97 -13.99
N PRO A 459 -1.98 3.98 -14.62
CA PRO A 459 -0.72 4.26 -13.93
C PRO A 459 -0.67 5.63 -13.24
N ALA A 460 -1.27 6.66 -13.85
CA ALA A 460 -1.31 8.03 -13.31
C ALA A 460 -2.10 8.16 -11.99
N GLU A 461 -2.98 7.21 -11.67
CA GLU A 461 -3.75 7.20 -10.41
C GLU A 461 -3.00 6.43 -9.29
N ARG A 462 -1.85 5.82 -9.60
CA ARG A 462 -0.99 5.15 -8.60
C ARG A 462 -0.14 6.17 -7.84
N PHE A 463 0.62 5.67 -6.87
CA PHE A 463 1.76 6.42 -6.34
C PHE A 463 2.77 6.68 -7.47
N GLN A 464 3.28 7.90 -7.55
CA GLN A 464 4.25 8.29 -8.57
C GLN A 464 5.68 8.32 -8.04
N ASP A 465 5.82 8.19 -6.72
CA ASP A 465 7.10 8.29 -6.02
C ASP A 465 7.15 7.26 -4.87
N ALA A 466 8.33 6.66 -4.66
CA ALA A 466 8.52 5.64 -3.63
C ALA A 466 8.48 6.24 -2.22
N ALA A 467 8.95 7.47 -2.02
CA ALA A 467 8.89 8.16 -0.73
C ALA A 467 7.45 8.56 -0.39
N GLU A 468 6.67 9.04 -1.38
CA GLU A 468 5.23 9.28 -1.25
C GLU A 468 4.50 8.00 -0.79
N MET A 469 4.76 6.88 -1.46
CA MET A 469 4.17 5.59 -1.09
C MET A 469 4.58 5.15 0.32
N ALA A 470 5.84 5.36 0.71
CA ALA A 470 6.35 5.01 2.04
C ALA A 470 5.74 5.88 3.16
N GLU A 471 5.55 7.17 2.91
CA GLU A 471 4.90 8.09 3.86
C GLU A 471 3.45 7.66 4.12
N GLN A 472 2.68 7.42 3.05
CA GLN A 472 1.30 6.97 3.16
C GLN A 472 1.20 5.60 3.84
N LEU A 473 2.10 4.66 3.50
CA LEU A 473 2.15 3.34 4.15
C LEU A 473 2.52 3.43 5.65
N THR A 474 3.35 4.40 6.03
CA THR A 474 3.69 4.66 7.43
C THR A 474 2.49 5.20 8.22
N GLY A 475 1.67 6.08 7.62
CA GLY A 475 0.40 6.51 8.19
C GLY A 475 -0.55 5.32 8.43
N VAL A 476 -0.70 4.45 7.42
CA VAL A 476 -1.49 3.22 7.54
C VAL A 476 -0.95 2.30 8.64
N LEU A 477 0.38 2.16 8.78
CA LEU A 477 0.98 1.35 9.85
C LEU A 477 0.60 1.86 11.25
N ARG A 478 0.62 3.18 11.46
CA ARG A 478 0.23 3.78 12.74
C ARG A 478 -1.22 3.44 13.09
N GLU A 479 -2.11 3.49 12.11
CA GLU A 479 -3.53 3.13 12.28
C GLU A 479 -3.71 1.65 12.61
N VAL A 480 -3.00 0.77 11.90
CA VAL A 480 -3.04 -0.68 12.15
C VAL A 480 -2.61 -0.97 13.58
N LEU A 481 -1.46 -0.45 13.98
CA LEU A 481 -0.91 -0.71 15.31
C LEU A 481 -1.81 -0.13 16.41
N ALA A 482 -2.27 1.12 16.25
CA ALA A 482 -3.19 1.75 17.22
C ALA A 482 -4.51 0.97 17.34
N ALA A 483 -4.96 0.32 16.27
CA ALA A 483 -6.13 -0.53 16.29
C ALA A 483 -5.91 -1.92 16.93
N GLU A 484 -4.67 -2.38 17.00
CA GLU A 484 -4.31 -3.67 17.56
C GLU A 484 -4.08 -3.59 19.07
N ASP A 485 -3.44 -2.52 19.56
CA ASP A 485 -3.08 -2.38 20.98
C ASP A 485 -3.74 -1.20 21.72
N GLY A 486 -4.49 -0.35 21.01
CA GLY A 486 -5.16 0.81 21.61
C GLY A 486 -4.23 1.97 21.96
N VAL A 487 -2.95 1.92 21.59
CA VAL A 487 -1.95 2.95 21.89
C VAL A 487 -1.85 3.95 20.71
N PRO A 488 -2.15 5.25 20.93
CA PRO A 488 -1.98 6.27 19.90
C PRO A 488 -0.53 6.40 19.45
N ARG A 489 -0.33 6.65 18.16
CA ARG A 489 0.98 6.83 17.51
C ARG A 489 0.99 8.12 16.71
N PRO A 490 0.88 9.29 17.37
CA PRO A 490 0.75 10.58 16.71
C PRO A 490 2.01 10.94 15.94
N ALA A 491 1.84 11.68 14.86
CA ALA A 491 2.94 12.23 14.08
C ALA A 491 2.50 13.40 13.22
N PRO A 492 3.36 14.44 13.04
CA PRO A 492 3.07 15.51 12.11
C PRO A 492 2.96 14.94 10.69
N SER A 493 1.94 15.38 9.96
CA SER A 493 1.79 15.11 8.53
C SER A 493 2.83 15.91 7.73
N GLY A 494 3.40 15.29 6.69
CA GLY A 494 4.21 16.00 5.68
C GLY A 494 3.37 16.72 4.63
N LEU A 495 2.06 16.48 4.58
CA LEU A 495 1.14 17.03 3.58
C LEU A 495 0.16 18.06 4.14
N PHE A 496 -0.18 17.98 5.43
CA PHE A 496 -1.14 18.86 6.08
C PHE A 496 -0.57 19.52 7.34
N GLY A 497 -0.96 20.77 7.58
CA GLY A 497 -0.73 21.46 8.85
C GLY A 497 -1.56 20.86 9.99
N PRO A 498 -1.37 21.37 11.23
CA PRO A 498 -2.15 20.92 12.37
C PRO A 498 -3.63 21.22 12.20
N GLU A 499 -4.46 20.53 12.99
CA GLU A 499 -5.89 20.80 13.06
C GLU A 499 -6.19 22.24 13.49
N ARG A 500 -7.28 22.81 12.95
CA ARG A 500 -7.76 24.16 13.27
C ARG A 500 -9.01 24.07 14.14
N PHE A 501 -9.21 25.06 15.02
CA PHE A 501 -10.44 25.21 15.79
C PHE A 501 -11.12 26.52 15.41
N ALA A 502 -12.35 26.42 14.93
CA ALA A 502 -13.22 27.58 14.81
C ALA A 502 -13.80 27.94 16.19
N ALA A 503 -13.77 29.22 16.55
CA ALA A 503 -14.14 29.72 17.90
C ALA A 503 -15.52 29.22 18.39
N ARG A 504 -16.48 29.01 17.48
CA ARG A 504 -17.85 28.56 17.81
C ARG A 504 -17.97 27.10 18.24
N ILE A 505 -16.94 26.26 18.05
CA ILE A 505 -16.96 24.86 18.53
C ILE A 505 -16.76 24.82 20.07
N ALA A 506 -16.43 25.96 20.70
CA ALA A 506 -15.99 26.05 22.10
C ALA A 506 -16.97 26.64 23.11
N ASP A 507 -17.89 27.47 22.65
CA ASP A 507 -18.84 28.13 23.53
C ASP A 507 -19.98 27.15 23.78
N GLY A 508 -20.02 26.61 25.00
CA GLY A 508 -20.93 25.55 25.43
C GLY A 508 -22.32 25.70 24.81
N GLY A 509 -22.82 24.57 24.28
CA GLY A 509 -23.93 24.52 23.33
C GLY A 509 -25.19 25.28 23.70
N SER A 510 -26.11 25.38 22.74
CA SER A 510 -27.44 25.97 22.95
C SER A 510 -28.16 25.32 24.14
N ALA A 511 -29.15 26.01 24.69
CA ALA A 511 -29.98 25.50 25.79
C ALA A 511 -30.59 24.11 25.50
N GLU A 512 -30.70 23.72 24.23
CA GLU A 512 -31.32 22.46 23.79
C GLU A 512 -30.36 21.26 23.67
N SER A 513 -29.05 21.47 23.45
CA SER A 513 -28.11 20.35 23.26
C SER A 513 -26.73 20.62 23.85
N ALA A 514 -26.15 19.61 24.50
CA ALA A 514 -24.80 19.65 25.05
C ALA A 514 -23.72 19.71 23.94
N LEU A 515 -24.01 19.14 22.77
CA LEU A 515 -23.13 19.10 21.61
C LEU A 515 -23.96 19.35 20.34
N PRO A 516 -24.19 20.62 19.95
CA PRO A 516 -24.94 20.92 18.73
C PRO A 516 -24.19 20.46 17.48
N PRO A 517 -24.89 20.16 16.36
CA PRO A 517 -24.27 19.89 15.08
C PRO A 517 -23.36 21.05 14.64
N VAL A 518 -22.22 20.72 14.02
CA VAL A 518 -21.29 21.75 13.52
C VAL A 518 -21.80 22.24 12.16
N PRO A 519 -22.06 23.55 11.98
CA PRO A 519 -22.46 24.08 10.68
C PRO A 519 -21.38 23.81 9.63
N PRO A 520 -21.72 23.44 8.38
CA PRO A 520 -20.74 23.11 7.35
C PRO A 520 -19.65 24.18 7.12
N PRO A 521 -19.94 25.50 7.13
CA PRO A 521 -18.89 26.52 7.01
C PRO A 521 -17.88 26.51 8.17
N VAL A 522 -18.35 26.18 9.38
CA VAL A 522 -17.51 26.06 10.58
C VAL A 522 -16.64 24.80 10.50
N ALA A 523 -17.18 23.69 9.98
CA ALA A 523 -16.42 22.48 9.73
C ALA A 523 -15.33 22.72 8.66
N ALA A 524 -15.66 23.39 7.55
CA ALA A 524 -14.70 23.74 6.50
C ALA A 524 -13.52 24.56 7.05
N ALA A 525 -13.78 25.54 7.93
CA ALA A 525 -12.75 26.36 8.55
C ALA A 525 -11.89 25.62 9.61
N ALA A 526 -12.40 24.52 10.18
CA ALA A 526 -11.71 23.71 11.18
C ALA A 526 -10.78 22.65 10.56
N LEU A 527 -10.93 22.36 9.25
CA LEU A 527 -10.13 21.34 8.59
C LEU A 527 -8.65 21.75 8.43
N PRO A 528 -7.72 20.78 8.51
CA PRO A 528 -6.30 21.01 8.24
C PRO A 528 -6.07 21.64 6.85
N VAL A 529 -5.00 22.44 6.74
CA VAL A 529 -4.63 23.10 5.49
C VAL A 529 -3.44 22.36 4.87
N PRO A 530 -3.45 22.05 3.56
CA PRO A 530 -2.28 21.51 2.87
C PRO A 530 -1.02 22.35 3.10
N LEU A 531 0.11 21.70 3.35
CA LEU A 531 1.38 22.38 3.52
C LEU A 531 1.88 22.96 2.20
N VAL A 532 2.61 24.07 2.32
CA VAL A 532 3.25 24.74 1.19
C VAL A 532 4.43 23.89 0.72
N ASP A 533 4.52 23.65 -0.59
CA ASP A 533 5.69 23.00 -1.19
C ASP A 533 6.94 23.87 -0.99
N GLY A 534 7.89 23.38 -0.19
CA GLY A 534 9.12 24.11 0.12
C GLY A 534 10.05 24.31 -1.07
N SER A 535 9.82 23.61 -2.19
CA SER A 535 10.57 23.79 -3.43
C SER A 535 10.02 24.92 -4.31
N ASP A 536 8.82 25.45 -4.01
CA ASP A 536 8.23 26.55 -4.76
C ASP A 536 8.98 27.87 -4.51
N PRO A 537 9.29 28.65 -5.56
CA PRO A 537 10.01 29.92 -5.42
C PRO A 537 9.34 30.93 -4.47
N ALA A 538 8.01 30.85 -4.30
CA ALA A 538 7.24 31.73 -3.43
C ALA A 538 6.95 31.11 -2.04
N ALA A 539 7.51 29.94 -1.70
CA ALA A 539 7.22 29.25 -0.46
C ALA A 539 7.44 30.12 0.80
N ALA A 540 8.55 30.87 0.83
CA ALA A 540 8.86 31.79 1.93
C ALA A 540 7.86 32.96 2.03
N PHE A 541 7.43 33.48 0.86
CA PHE A 541 6.43 34.54 0.80
C PHE A 541 5.09 34.06 1.35
N VAL A 542 4.59 32.91 0.86
CA VAL A 542 3.30 32.33 1.31
C VAL A 542 3.34 32.00 2.80
N SER A 543 4.46 31.43 3.29
CA SER A 543 4.63 31.12 4.72
C SER A 543 4.57 32.38 5.60
N GLY A 544 5.08 33.51 5.10
CA GLY A 544 5.00 34.80 5.79
C GLY A 544 3.59 35.40 5.90
N LEU A 545 2.62 34.89 5.12
CA LEU A 545 1.23 35.37 5.15
C LEU A 545 0.39 34.72 6.26
N THR A 546 0.90 33.67 6.92
CA THR A 546 0.14 32.85 7.88
C THR A 546 -0.40 33.61 9.10
N ALA A 547 0.23 34.72 9.47
CA ALA A 547 -0.17 35.56 10.62
C ALA A 547 -1.11 36.72 10.24
N LEU A 548 -1.43 36.90 8.95
CA LEU A 548 -2.25 38.00 8.47
C LEU A 548 -3.75 37.64 8.48
N GLU A 549 -4.59 38.67 8.56
CA GLU A 549 -6.04 38.50 8.41
C GLU A 549 -6.40 38.12 6.96
N PRO A 550 -7.49 37.36 6.73
CA PRO A 550 -7.86 36.88 5.40
C PRO A 550 -7.90 37.96 4.31
N ALA A 551 -8.43 39.16 4.60
CA ALA A 551 -8.46 40.26 3.64
C ALA A 551 -7.05 40.73 3.22
N GLN A 552 -6.10 40.76 4.17
CA GLN A 552 -4.71 41.14 3.92
C GLN A 552 -3.95 40.05 3.14
N VAL A 553 -4.22 38.78 3.45
CA VAL A 553 -3.67 37.64 2.69
C VAL A 553 -4.15 37.68 1.24
N ALA A 554 -5.43 37.97 1.00
CA ALA A 554 -5.97 38.08 -0.36
C ALA A 554 -5.32 39.22 -1.15
N GLU A 555 -5.14 40.40 -0.55
CA GLU A 555 -4.47 41.53 -1.19
C GLU A 555 -2.99 41.21 -1.47
N ALA A 556 -2.28 40.61 -0.50
CA ALA A 556 -0.87 40.24 -0.66
C ALA A 556 -0.69 39.18 -1.76
N ALA A 557 -1.54 38.15 -1.79
CA ALA A 557 -1.50 37.11 -2.82
C ALA A 557 -1.81 37.67 -4.21
N ALA A 558 -2.75 38.61 -4.33
CA ALA A 558 -3.07 39.28 -5.60
C ALA A 558 -1.89 40.14 -6.12
N LYS A 559 -1.10 40.71 -5.20
CA LYS A 559 0.09 41.53 -5.51
C LYS A 559 1.40 40.75 -5.44
N ALA A 560 1.35 39.43 -5.40
CA ALA A 560 2.53 38.60 -5.23
C ALA A 560 3.55 38.86 -6.36
N PRO A 561 4.87 38.88 -6.06
CA PRO A 561 5.90 39.12 -7.07
C PRO A 561 5.91 38.09 -8.19
N GLN A 562 5.46 36.86 -7.90
CA GLN A 562 5.35 35.75 -8.82
C GLN A 562 4.02 35.03 -8.61
N ARG A 563 3.38 34.60 -9.69
CA ARG A 563 2.09 33.88 -9.67
C ARG A 563 2.32 32.37 -9.71
N THR A 564 3.05 31.85 -8.74
CA THR A 564 3.41 30.42 -8.65
C THR A 564 2.21 29.57 -8.20
N PRO A 565 2.26 28.22 -8.36
CA PRO A 565 1.20 27.34 -7.88
C PRO A 565 0.86 27.55 -6.40
N GLU A 566 1.85 27.71 -5.52
CA GLU A 566 1.62 27.94 -4.08
C GLU A 566 0.91 29.26 -3.80
N VAL A 567 1.25 30.33 -4.53
CA VAL A 567 0.56 31.62 -4.41
C VAL A 567 -0.90 31.50 -4.85
N LYS A 568 -1.16 30.79 -5.95
CA LYS A 568 -2.53 30.56 -6.43
C LYS A 568 -3.35 29.71 -5.46
N LEU A 569 -2.78 28.65 -4.89
CA LEU A 569 -3.43 27.82 -3.86
C LEU A 569 -3.75 28.63 -2.60
N ALA A 570 -2.80 29.45 -2.13
CA ALA A 570 -3.03 30.35 -1.01
C ALA A 570 -4.12 31.39 -1.31
N HIS A 571 -4.16 31.92 -2.53
CA HIS A 571 -5.18 32.86 -2.98
C HIS A 571 -6.57 32.22 -3.08
N ALA A 572 -6.68 31.03 -3.67
CA ALA A 572 -7.93 30.28 -3.73
C ALA A 572 -8.45 29.96 -2.32
N ARG A 573 -7.58 29.49 -1.42
CA ARG A 573 -7.92 29.23 -0.02
C ARG A 573 -8.54 30.46 0.65
N VAL A 574 -7.87 31.61 0.58
CA VAL A 574 -8.36 32.79 1.28
C VAL A 574 -9.65 33.35 0.67
N LYS A 575 -9.83 33.20 -0.65
CA LYS A 575 -11.10 33.52 -1.31
C LYS A 575 -12.25 32.65 -0.79
N ILE A 576 -12.01 31.36 -0.54
CA ILE A 576 -12.99 30.48 0.11
C ILE A 576 -13.29 30.95 1.54
N GLU A 577 -12.25 31.30 2.33
CA GLU A 577 -12.43 31.81 3.70
C GLU A 577 -13.24 33.13 3.75
N LEU A 578 -13.12 33.97 2.72
CA LEU A 578 -13.88 35.21 2.54
C LEU A 578 -15.27 35.02 1.91
N GLY A 579 -15.64 33.80 1.52
CA GLY A 579 -16.91 33.49 0.85
C GLY A 579 -16.96 33.81 -0.65
N ALA A 580 -15.84 34.24 -1.25
CA ALA A 580 -15.69 34.49 -2.68
C ALA A 580 -15.39 33.20 -3.45
N VAL A 581 -16.33 32.24 -3.39
CA VAL A 581 -16.10 30.86 -3.88
C VAL A 581 -16.02 30.77 -5.40
N GLU A 582 -16.72 31.64 -6.15
CA GLU A 582 -16.65 31.67 -7.61
C GLU A 582 -15.24 32.06 -8.09
N GLU A 583 -14.68 33.14 -7.53
CA GLU A 583 -13.30 33.56 -7.81
C GLU A 583 -12.27 32.48 -7.42
N ALA A 584 -12.51 31.77 -6.30
CA ALA A 584 -11.66 30.65 -5.93
C ALA A 584 -11.72 29.51 -6.96
N GLY A 585 -12.92 29.22 -7.50
CA GLY A 585 -13.13 28.22 -8.54
C GLY A 585 -12.34 28.54 -9.80
N GLU A 586 -12.37 29.79 -10.27
CA GLU A 586 -11.60 30.24 -11.44
C GLU A 586 -10.09 30.01 -11.25
N ILE A 587 -9.55 30.37 -10.07
CA ILE A 587 -8.13 30.14 -9.75
C ILE A 587 -7.78 28.65 -9.74
N LEU A 588 -8.68 27.81 -9.20
CA LEU A 588 -8.49 26.36 -9.12
C LEU A 588 -8.57 25.70 -10.51
N ASP A 589 -9.40 26.22 -11.41
CA ASP A 589 -9.50 25.75 -12.78
C ASP A 589 -8.26 26.13 -13.61
N GLU A 590 -7.73 27.35 -13.43
CA GLU A 590 -6.42 27.73 -13.97
C GLU A 590 -5.32 26.78 -13.49
N LEU A 591 -5.27 26.48 -12.18
CA LEU A 591 -4.31 25.55 -11.61
C LEU A 591 -4.46 24.13 -12.15
N ALA A 592 -5.69 23.65 -12.34
CA ALA A 592 -5.96 22.30 -12.84
C ALA A 592 -5.46 22.11 -14.27
N ALA A 593 -5.51 23.17 -15.09
CA ALA A 593 -4.96 23.16 -16.44
C ALA A 593 -3.42 23.15 -16.44
N GLU A 594 -2.78 23.82 -15.48
CA GLU A 594 -1.32 23.89 -15.36
C GLU A 594 -0.70 22.64 -14.71
N ARG A 595 -1.38 22.06 -13.71
CA ARG A 595 -0.93 20.92 -12.91
C ARG A 595 -2.03 19.86 -12.78
N PRO A 596 -2.32 19.11 -13.87
CA PRO A 596 -3.29 18.04 -13.80
C PRO A 596 -2.86 16.99 -12.76
N GLY A 597 -3.79 16.58 -11.90
CA GLY A 597 -3.54 15.57 -10.86
C GLY A 597 -3.03 16.12 -9.51
N ASP A 598 -2.85 17.43 -9.35
CA ASP A 598 -2.56 18.01 -8.02
C ASP A 598 -3.80 17.88 -7.10
N TRP A 599 -3.73 16.95 -6.15
CA TRP A 599 -4.82 16.63 -5.24
C TRP A 599 -5.26 17.84 -4.39
N ARG A 600 -4.39 18.84 -4.18
CA ARG A 600 -4.71 20.03 -3.39
C ARG A 600 -5.81 20.87 -4.03
N ILE A 601 -5.94 20.78 -5.35
CA ILE A 601 -7.02 21.42 -6.11
C ILE A 601 -8.36 20.80 -5.71
N ASP A 602 -8.44 19.47 -5.73
CA ASP A 602 -9.64 18.73 -5.32
C ASP A 602 -9.95 18.96 -3.83
N TRP A 603 -8.91 19.08 -2.98
CA TRP A 603 -9.08 19.46 -1.58
C TRP A 603 -9.77 20.82 -1.44
N TYR A 604 -9.26 21.87 -2.09
CA TYR A 604 -9.87 23.20 -1.99
C TYR A 604 -11.25 23.28 -2.65
N ARG A 605 -11.50 22.53 -3.73
CA ARG A 605 -12.86 22.38 -4.29
C ARG A 605 -13.82 21.74 -3.28
N ALA A 606 -13.39 20.71 -2.57
CA ALA A 606 -14.20 20.08 -1.53
C ALA A 606 -14.47 21.01 -0.35
N ILE A 607 -13.46 21.80 0.07
CA ILE A 607 -13.60 22.83 1.12
C ILE A 607 -14.59 23.92 0.69
N ALA A 608 -14.51 24.39 -0.56
CA ALA A 608 -15.44 25.37 -1.13
C ALA A 608 -16.90 24.87 -1.15
N LEU A 609 -17.12 23.62 -1.53
CA LEU A 609 -18.45 23.00 -1.49
C LEU A 609 -18.96 22.88 -0.05
N LEU A 610 -18.09 22.44 0.87
CA LEU A 610 -18.44 22.32 2.28
C LEU A 610 -18.77 23.68 2.91
N SER A 611 -18.02 24.74 2.56
CA SER A 611 -18.26 26.09 3.07
C SER A 611 -19.57 26.71 2.56
N GLN A 612 -20.09 26.23 1.44
CA GLN A 612 -21.42 26.58 0.92
C GLN A 612 -22.55 25.70 1.48
N GLY A 613 -22.25 24.73 2.34
CA GLY A 613 -23.23 23.76 2.83
C GLY A 613 -23.60 22.65 1.85
N ARG A 614 -22.88 22.52 0.73
CA ARG A 614 -23.09 21.49 -0.32
C ARG A 614 -22.38 20.19 0.04
N VAL A 615 -22.73 19.65 1.21
CA VAL A 615 -22.07 18.48 1.83
C VAL A 615 -22.09 17.24 0.91
N GLN A 616 -23.17 17.06 0.16
CA GLN A 616 -23.40 15.93 -0.73
C GLN A 616 -22.42 15.89 -1.90
N GLU A 617 -21.97 17.07 -2.35
CA GLU A 617 -21.03 17.22 -3.45
C GLU A 617 -19.59 17.22 -2.94
N ALA A 618 -19.35 17.71 -1.73
CA ALA A 618 -18.04 17.65 -1.07
C ALA A 618 -17.62 16.22 -0.69
N ALA A 619 -18.56 15.40 -0.19
CA ALA A 619 -18.28 14.05 0.31
C ALA A 619 -17.55 13.13 -0.69
N PRO A 620 -17.97 13.00 -1.97
CA PRO A 620 -17.27 12.19 -2.94
C PRO A 620 -15.83 12.66 -3.21
N LEU A 621 -15.57 13.97 -3.18
CA LEU A 621 -14.22 14.52 -3.34
C LEU A 621 -13.34 14.15 -2.14
N PHE A 622 -13.84 14.29 -0.91
CA PHE A 622 -13.09 13.85 0.27
C PHE A 622 -12.88 12.33 0.31
N ASP A 623 -13.84 11.53 -0.18
CA ASP A 623 -13.66 10.08 -0.29
C ASP A 623 -12.60 9.71 -1.34
N ARG A 624 -12.56 10.41 -2.49
CA ARG A 624 -11.49 10.28 -3.48
C ARG A 624 -10.14 10.66 -2.87
N LEU A 625 -10.07 11.79 -2.15
CA LEU A 625 -8.85 12.25 -1.48
C LEU A 625 -8.38 11.28 -0.40
N TYR A 626 -9.29 10.59 0.30
CA TYR A 626 -8.93 9.50 1.19
C TYR A 626 -8.38 8.27 0.41
N GLY A 627 -8.91 7.99 -0.78
CA GLY A 627 -8.32 7.00 -1.70
C GLY A 627 -6.90 7.36 -2.15
N LEU A 628 -6.65 8.65 -2.41
CA LEU A 628 -5.33 9.16 -2.77
C LEU A 628 -4.38 9.20 -1.57
N LEU A 629 -4.85 9.63 -0.41
CA LEU A 629 -4.03 9.86 0.78
C LEU A 629 -4.46 8.93 1.93
N PRO A 630 -4.30 7.61 1.78
CA PRO A 630 -4.83 6.64 2.74
C PRO A 630 -4.14 6.73 4.11
N GLY A 631 -2.92 7.26 4.18
CA GLY A 631 -2.18 7.44 5.44
C GLY A 631 -2.55 8.72 6.20
N GLU A 632 -3.28 9.65 5.57
CA GLU A 632 -3.55 10.98 6.16
C GLU A 632 -4.84 11.01 6.98
N ALA A 633 -4.80 11.68 8.14
CA ALA A 633 -5.98 11.89 8.98
C ALA A 633 -6.92 12.96 8.43
N ALA A 634 -6.41 13.97 7.72
CA ALA A 634 -7.19 15.12 7.26
C ALA A 634 -8.35 14.74 6.31
N PRO A 635 -8.17 13.90 5.27
CA PRO A 635 -9.29 13.46 4.42
C PRO A 635 -10.32 12.62 5.18
N LYS A 636 -9.89 11.80 6.14
CA LYS A 636 -10.78 10.99 6.98
C LYS A 636 -11.64 11.88 7.87
N LEU A 637 -11.04 12.89 8.49
CA LEU A 637 -11.73 13.87 9.31
C LEU A 637 -12.76 14.66 8.51
N ALA A 638 -12.38 15.15 7.32
CA ALA A 638 -13.28 15.87 6.42
C ALA A 638 -14.47 15.01 5.98
N LEU A 639 -14.20 13.75 5.60
CA LEU A 639 -15.24 12.80 5.22
C LEU A 639 -16.17 12.46 6.40
N ALA A 640 -15.63 12.36 7.62
CA ALA A 640 -16.42 12.12 8.83
C ALA A 640 -17.44 13.25 9.06
N TYR A 641 -17.00 14.52 8.93
CA TYR A 641 -17.90 15.68 9.00
C TYR A 641 -19.03 15.59 7.98
N CYS A 642 -18.73 15.23 6.74
CA CYS A 642 -19.76 15.10 5.71
C CYS A 642 -20.76 13.96 5.98
N ARG A 643 -20.37 12.97 6.78
CA ARG A 643 -21.18 11.78 7.07
C ARG A 643 -21.96 11.85 8.37
N GLU A 644 -21.68 12.78 9.28
CA GLU A 644 -22.31 12.88 10.61
C GLU A 644 -23.83 12.69 10.58
N LEU A 645 -24.54 13.39 9.68
CA LEU A 645 -26.00 13.36 9.61
C LEU A 645 -26.58 12.27 8.71
N ARG A 646 -25.82 11.79 7.71
CA ARG A 646 -26.35 10.91 6.63
C ARG A 646 -25.90 9.46 6.74
N ALA A 647 -24.75 9.23 7.35
CA ALA A 647 -24.14 7.92 7.53
C ALA A 647 -23.42 7.90 8.90
N PRO A 648 -24.16 8.00 10.02
CA PRO A 648 -23.57 8.17 11.35
C PRO A 648 -22.65 7.02 11.75
N LEU A 649 -22.94 5.78 11.33
CA LEU A 649 -22.05 4.63 11.58
C LEU A 649 -20.70 4.76 10.87
N ASP A 650 -20.70 5.29 9.64
CA ASP A 650 -19.45 5.57 8.92
C ASP A 650 -18.69 6.74 9.56
N ALA A 651 -19.40 7.77 10.04
CA ALA A 651 -18.79 8.88 10.74
C ALA A 651 -18.13 8.44 12.06
N ILE A 652 -18.80 7.60 12.86
CA ILE A 652 -18.24 6.98 14.08
C ILE A 652 -16.92 6.29 13.74
N ARG A 653 -16.92 5.41 12.73
CA ARG A 653 -15.74 4.64 12.33
C ARG A 653 -14.59 5.54 11.88
N LEU A 654 -14.87 6.61 11.13
CA LEU A 654 -13.84 7.54 10.66
C LEU A 654 -13.27 8.38 11.81
N TYR A 655 -14.12 8.91 12.69
CA TYR A 655 -13.67 9.66 13.87
C TYR A 655 -12.87 8.80 14.83
N GLU A 656 -13.32 7.58 15.09
CA GLU A 656 -12.61 6.62 15.94
C GLU A 656 -11.24 6.26 15.34
N MET A 657 -11.16 6.04 14.03
CA MET A 657 -9.90 5.77 13.33
C MET A 657 -8.90 6.92 13.49
N VAL A 658 -9.33 8.17 13.28
CA VAL A 658 -8.49 9.35 13.46
C VAL A 658 -8.07 9.50 14.93
N TRP A 659 -9.04 9.50 15.84
CA TRP A 659 -8.82 9.76 17.27
C TRP A 659 -7.94 8.72 17.95
N ARG A 660 -8.14 7.43 17.64
CA ARG A 660 -7.34 6.33 18.18
C ARG A 660 -5.89 6.40 17.70
N THR A 661 -5.66 6.91 16.50
CA THR A 661 -4.32 6.96 15.90
C THR A 661 -3.55 8.18 16.40
N ASP A 662 -4.18 9.35 16.39
CA ASP A 662 -3.56 10.62 16.76
C ASP A 662 -4.53 11.51 17.55
N GLN A 663 -4.29 11.63 18.85
CA GLN A 663 -5.11 12.42 19.77
C GLN A 663 -4.85 13.94 19.68
N SER A 664 -4.01 14.41 18.75
CA SER A 664 -3.92 15.83 18.41
C SER A 664 -5.09 16.32 17.56
N TYR A 665 -5.82 15.41 16.90
CA TYR A 665 -7.05 15.69 16.16
C TYR A 665 -8.28 15.72 17.08
N ILE A 666 -8.34 16.71 17.96
CA ILE A 666 -9.37 16.85 18.99
C ILE A 666 -10.77 17.00 18.37
N ASN A 667 -10.94 17.58 17.17
CA ASN A 667 -12.27 17.60 16.56
C ASN A 667 -12.82 16.19 16.30
N ALA A 668 -11.96 15.17 16.18
CA ALA A 668 -12.40 13.78 16.05
C ALA A 668 -13.06 13.27 17.34
N ALA A 669 -12.54 13.62 18.53
CA ALA A 669 -13.17 13.28 19.80
C ALA A 669 -14.55 13.95 19.97
N PHE A 670 -14.65 15.24 19.64
CA PHE A 670 -15.93 15.96 19.67
C PHE A 670 -16.92 15.46 18.62
N GLY A 671 -16.42 15.10 17.42
CA GLY A 671 -17.20 14.46 16.37
C GLY A 671 -17.77 13.13 16.82
N LEU A 672 -16.93 12.25 17.37
CA LEU A 672 -17.30 10.95 17.94
C LEU A 672 -18.38 11.11 19.02
N ALA A 673 -18.20 12.08 19.93
CA ALA A 673 -19.19 12.38 20.96
C ALA A 673 -20.54 12.85 20.38
N ARG A 674 -20.53 13.71 19.34
CA ARG A 674 -21.76 14.15 18.65
C ARG A 674 -22.51 12.98 18.03
N VAL A 675 -21.83 12.13 17.26
CA VAL A 675 -22.49 11.03 16.55
C VAL A 675 -22.99 9.94 17.51
N HIS A 676 -22.28 9.65 18.60
CA HIS A 676 -22.79 8.76 19.65
C HIS A 676 -24.01 9.34 20.36
N LEU A 677 -23.97 10.64 20.71
CA LEU A 677 -25.10 11.32 21.32
C LEU A 677 -26.33 11.29 20.40
N ALA A 678 -26.16 11.54 19.11
CA ALA A 678 -27.21 11.46 18.11
C ALA A 678 -27.77 10.02 17.94
N ALA A 679 -26.94 9.00 18.16
CA ALA A 679 -27.35 7.59 18.16
C ALA A 679 -28.01 7.15 19.48
N GLY A 680 -28.11 8.04 20.48
CA GLY A 680 -28.67 7.73 21.80
C GLY A 680 -27.67 7.08 22.77
N ASP A 681 -26.42 6.86 22.38
CA ASP A 681 -25.37 6.30 23.23
C ASP A 681 -24.62 7.39 23.99
N ARG A 682 -25.27 7.90 25.04
CA ARG A 682 -24.68 8.94 25.90
C ARG A 682 -23.43 8.46 26.63
N GLY A 683 -23.37 7.18 26.99
CA GLY A 683 -22.22 6.59 27.67
C GLY A 683 -20.97 6.68 26.80
N ALA A 684 -21.08 6.25 25.54
CA ALA A 684 -19.99 6.39 24.56
C ALA A 684 -19.66 7.85 24.26
N ALA A 685 -20.65 8.75 24.20
CA ALA A 685 -20.40 10.17 24.00
C ALA A 685 -19.57 10.79 25.13
N VAL A 686 -19.93 10.50 26.40
CA VAL A 686 -19.18 10.94 27.58
C VAL A 686 -17.79 10.29 27.62
N ALA A 687 -17.67 9.01 27.26
CA ALA A 687 -16.39 8.32 27.18
C ALA A 687 -15.44 8.95 26.14
N ALA A 688 -15.94 9.31 24.97
CA ALA A 688 -15.17 10.00 23.93
C ALA A 688 -14.63 11.34 24.43
N LEU A 689 -15.45 12.15 25.11
CA LEU A 689 -15.01 13.42 25.69
C LEU A 689 -14.01 13.25 26.84
N ASN A 690 -14.23 12.24 27.69
CA ASN A 690 -13.32 11.91 28.79
C ASN A 690 -11.95 11.43 28.30
N SER A 691 -11.88 10.87 27.08
CA SER A 691 -10.62 10.41 26.50
C SER A 691 -9.69 11.55 26.07
N VAL A 692 -10.17 12.80 26.03
CA VAL A 692 -9.34 13.97 25.71
C VAL A 692 -8.30 14.17 26.82
N PRO A 693 -6.98 14.16 26.51
CA PRO A 693 -5.93 14.30 27.51
C PRO A 693 -5.94 15.66 28.24
N GLU A 694 -5.55 15.69 29.51
CA GLU A 694 -5.44 16.92 30.32
C GLU A 694 -4.51 17.97 29.71
N VAL A 695 -3.47 17.54 28.99
CA VAL A 695 -2.52 18.42 28.28
C VAL A 695 -3.13 19.13 27.07
N SER A 696 -4.34 18.75 26.64
CA SER A 696 -5.02 19.37 25.51
C SER A 696 -5.50 20.78 25.83
N ILE A 697 -5.28 21.72 24.91
CA ILE A 697 -5.84 23.08 24.99
C ILE A 697 -7.39 23.10 25.05
N ARG A 698 -8.03 21.98 24.74
CA ARG A 698 -9.49 21.80 24.73
C ARG A 698 -9.99 20.88 25.84
N TYR A 699 -9.14 20.46 26.77
CA TYR A 699 -9.52 19.57 27.86
C TYR A 699 -10.72 20.13 28.63
N VAL A 700 -10.63 21.37 29.10
CA VAL A 700 -11.72 22.02 29.86
C VAL A 700 -13.03 22.06 29.05
N ALA A 701 -12.95 22.37 27.75
CA ALA A 701 -14.13 22.38 26.89
C ALA A 701 -14.75 20.97 26.72
N ALA A 702 -13.92 19.94 26.60
CA ALA A 702 -14.37 18.55 26.50
C ALA A 702 -15.03 18.09 27.81
N GLN A 703 -14.44 18.40 28.97
CA GLN A 703 -15.01 18.04 30.26
C GLN A 703 -16.31 18.80 30.56
N VAL A 704 -16.41 20.08 30.18
CA VAL A 704 -17.67 20.83 30.25
C VAL A 704 -18.74 20.16 29.37
N ALA A 705 -18.39 19.78 28.14
CA ALA A 705 -19.31 19.06 27.27
C ALA A 705 -19.70 17.69 27.86
N ALA A 706 -18.79 17.02 28.58
CA ALA A 706 -19.05 15.73 29.20
C ALA A 706 -20.05 15.85 30.35
N VAL A 707 -19.88 16.86 31.23
CA VAL A 707 -20.85 17.19 32.29
C VAL A 707 -22.22 17.49 31.67
N ALA A 708 -22.27 18.40 30.68
CA ALA A 708 -23.53 18.75 30.02
C ALA A 708 -24.18 17.53 29.34
N THR A 709 -23.41 16.68 28.65
CA THR A 709 -23.92 15.47 27.97
C THR A 709 -24.49 14.45 28.95
N ALA A 710 -23.91 14.36 30.15
CA ALA A 710 -24.34 13.42 31.18
C ALA A 710 -25.73 13.74 31.76
N VAL A 711 -26.13 15.01 31.80
CA VAL A 711 -27.38 15.46 32.47
C VAL A 711 -28.40 16.10 31.52
N ARG A 712 -27.97 16.89 30.53
CA ARG A 712 -28.86 17.74 29.74
C ARG A 712 -29.81 16.93 28.86
N GLY A 713 -31.10 17.25 28.94
CA GLY A 713 -32.16 16.63 28.14
C GLY A 713 -32.37 15.14 28.41
N ARG A 714 -32.00 14.65 29.60
CA ARG A 714 -32.29 13.27 30.04
C ARG A 714 -33.52 13.26 30.92
N SER A 715 -34.30 12.19 30.81
CA SER A 715 -35.41 11.97 31.73
C SER A 715 -34.89 11.48 33.09
N PRO A 716 -35.59 11.76 34.21
CA PRO A 716 -35.25 11.24 35.53
C PRO A 716 -35.11 9.72 35.58
N ALA A 717 -35.84 8.99 34.74
CA ALA A 717 -35.78 7.52 34.65
C ALA A 717 -34.44 6.98 34.11
N GLU A 718 -33.73 7.76 33.30
CA GLU A 718 -32.49 7.34 32.65
C GLU A 718 -31.27 7.55 33.54
N LEU A 719 -31.34 8.45 34.52
CA LEU A 719 -30.20 8.85 35.34
C LEU A 719 -29.93 7.86 36.48
N THR A 720 -28.66 7.76 36.86
CA THR A 720 -28.23 6.98 38.02
C THR A 720 -27.45 7.85 39.01
N ALA A 721 -27.48 7.51 40.30
CA ALA A 721 -26.70 8.23 41.32
C ALA A 721 -25.19 8.30 40.99
N PRO A 722 -24.52 7.21 40.54
CA PRO A 722 -23.11 7.28 40.16
C PRO A 722 -22.82 8.26 39.02
N GLU A 723 -23.68 8.37 38.00
CA GLU A 723 -23.50 9.32 36.89
C GLU A 723 -23.60 10.77 37.38
N LEU A 724 -24.58 11.07 38.23
CA LEU A 724 -24.78 12.40 38.81
C LEU A 724 -23.60 12.81 39.69
N VAL A 725 -23.16 11.91 40.58
CA VAL A 725 -21.98 12.13 41.43
C VAL A 725 -20.74 12.35 40.58
N ALA A 726 -20.50 11.51 39.56
CA ALA A 726 -19.36 11.66 38.66
C ALA A 726 -19.41 12.98 37.85
N ALA A 727 -20.60 13.46 37.47
CA ALA A 727 -20.76 14.76 36.82
C ALA A 727 -20.40 15.92 37.78
N GLY A 728 -20.83 15.83 39.04
CA GLY A 728 -20.47 16.80 40.08
C GLY A 728 -18.99 16.81 40.42
N GLU A 729 -18.39 15.65 40.65
CA GLU A 729 -16.95 15.52 40.92
C GLU A 729 -16.10 16.10 39.78
N ARG A 730 -16.47 15.80 38.54
CA ARG A 730 -15.84 16.37 37.35
C ARG A 730 -15.96 17.89 37.34
N LEU A 731 -17.15 18.44 37.58
CA LEU A 731 -17.36 19.89 37.60
C LEU A 731 -16.51 20.58 38.70
N THR A 732 -16.40 19.96 39.88
CA THR A 732 -15.56 20.48 40.98
C THR A 732 -14.08 20.49 40.63
N ALA A 733 -13.60 19.51 39.87
CA ALA A 733 -12.20 19.43 39.45
C ALA A 733 -11.81 20.46 38.36
N LEU A 734 -12.78 21.10 37.68
CA LEU A 734 -12.50 22.02 36.60
C LEU A 734 -12.20 23.44 37.08
N ASP A 735 -11.14 24.02 36.52
CA ASP A 735 -10.84 25.43 36.64
C ASP A 735 -11.70 26.24 35.64
N LEU A 736 -12.87 26.65 36.12
CA LEU A 736 -13.84 27.48 35.41
C LEU A 736 -14.02 28.83 36.12
N ASP A 737 -14.42 29.84 35.37
CA ASP A 737 -14.97 31.05 35.97
C ASP A 737 -16.23 30.73 36.80
N ALA A 738 -16.50 31.55 37.81
CA ALA A 738 -17.57 31.28 38.77
C ALA A 738 -18.96 31.22 38.10
N GLU A 739 -19.20 32.02 37.07
CA GLU A 739 -20.49 32.04 36.38
C GLU A 739 -20.72 30.74 35.61
N ARG A 740 -19.75 30.30 34.81
CA ARG A 740 -19.84 29.05 34.04
C ARG A 740 -19.93 27.82 34.96
N ARG A 741 -19.19 27.83 36.07
CA ARG A 741 -19.27 26.77 37.09
C ARG A 741 -20.68 26.68 37.67
N ASP A 742 -21.25 27.80 38.10
CA ASP A 742 -22.55 27.81 38.78
C ASP A 742 -23.70 27.48 37.82
N ARG A 743 -23.63 27.86 36.55
CA ARG A 743 -24.62 27.44 35.53
C ARG A 743 -24.63 25.92 35.36
N LEU A 744 -23.46 25.29 35.20
CA LEU A 744 -23.35 23.84 35.10
C LEU A 744 -23.75 23.14 36.41
N ALA A 745 -23.42 23.74 37.56
CA ALA A 745 -23.82 23.22 38.86
C ALA A 745 -25.34 23.22 39.01
N ALA A 746 -26.02 24.29 38.58
CA ALA A 746 -27.48 24.34 38.55
C ALA A 746 -28.06 23.22 37.68
N GLU A 747 -27.55 23.01 36.45
CA GLU A 747 -28.00 21.92 35.57
C GLU A 747 -27.85 20.53 36.22
N VAL A 748 -26.72 20.26 36.87
CA VAL A 748 -26.47 18.96 37.54
C VAL A 748 -27.37 18.78 38.78
N LEU A 749 -27.57 19.85 39.56
CA LEU A 749 -28.41 19.83 40.77
C LEU A 749 -29.91 19.70 40.42
N GLU A 750 -30.37 20.36 39.36
CA GLU A 750 -31.73 20.21 38.81
C GLU A 750 -31.97 18.75 38.40
N ALA A 751 -31.09 18.18 37.57
CA ALA A 751 -31.20 16.79 37.15
C ALA A 751 -31.19 15.80 38.32
N ALA A 752 -30.38 16.06 39.36
CA ALA A 752 -30.33 15.24 40.56
C ALA A 752 -31.60 15.37 41.42
N LEU A 753 -32.18 16.57 41.50
CA LEU A 753 -33.42 16.82 42.22
C LEU A 753 -34.59 16.13 41.51
N ASP A 754 -34.71 16.25 40.19
CA ASP A 754 -35.75 15.59 39.40
C ASP A 754 -35.60 14.06 39.49
N TRP A 755 -34.37 13.53 39.46
CA TRP A 755 -34.09 12.11 39.69
C TRP A 755 -34.54 11.61 41.07
N LEU A 756 -34.43 12.42 42.13
CA LEU A 756 -34.89 12.08 43.47
C LEU A 756 -36.41 12.16 43.62
N LEU A 757 -37.06 13.10 42.93
CA LEU A 757 -38.50 13.35 43.08
C LEU A 757 -39.33 12.44 42.18
N ASP A 758 -38.93 12.33 40.91
CA ASP A 758 -39.71 11.72 39.84
C ASP A 758 -39.03 10.50 39.21
N GLY A 759 -37.80 10.17 39.64
CA GLY A 759 -36.99 9.08 39.11
C GLY A 759 -36.79 7.90 40.07
N PRO A 760 -35.89 6.94 39.73
CA PRO A 760 -35.56 5.77 40.54
C PRO A 760 -35.03 6.13 41.94
N GLY A 761 -34.51 7.34 42.12
CA GLY A 761 -34.06 7.86 43.41
C GLY A 761 -35.18 8.04 44.44
N ALA A 762 -36.44 8.13 44.00
CA ALA A 762 -37.60 8.26 44.89
C ALA A 762 -37.86 6.99 45.75
N ALA A 763 -37.40 5.83 45.28
CA ALA A 763 -37.69 4.53 45.91
C ALA A 763 -36.75 4.13 47.07
N GLY A 764 -35.74 4.94 47.42
CA GLY A 764 -34.79 4.61 48.49
C GLY A 764 -33.88 5.75 48.95
N ARG A 765 -33.11 5.53 50.02
CA ARG A 765 -32.06 6.47 50.46
C ARG A 765 -30.87 6.37 49.52
N ALA A 766 -30.82 7.23 48.51
CA ALA A 766 -29.61 7.42 47.72
C ALA A 766 -28.47 7.89 48.65
N GLY A 767 -27.39 7.12 48.75
CA GLY A 767 -26.18 7.50 49.48
C GLY A 767 -25.22 8.27 48.57
N GLY A 768 -24.53 9.28 49.10
CA GLY A 768 -23.49 10.04 48.36
C GLY A 768 -23.50 11.53 48.65
N ARG A 769 -22.50 12.24 48.13
CA ARG A 769 -22.44 13.71 48.10
C ARG A 769 -22.35 14.19 46.66
N LEU A 770 -23.06 15.27 46.35
CA LEU A 770 -23.07 15.94 45.06
C LEU A 770 -22.87 17.43 45.28
N LEU A 771 -21.78 18.00 44.72
CA LEU A 771 -21.47 19.43 44.79
C LEU A 771 -21.58 19.99 46.22
N ASP A 772 -20.93 19.28 47.15
CA ASP A 772 -20.90 19.50 48.61
C ASP A 772 -22.20 19.26 49.40
N ALA A 773 -23.31 18.95 48.73
CA ALA A 773 -24.57 18.57 49.38
C ALA A 773 -24.73 17.05 49.51
N GLN A 774 -25.45 16.57 50.52
CA GLN A 774 -25.88 15.17 50.55
C GLN A 774 -26.90 14.92 49.44
N LEU A 775 -26.82 13.77 48.76
CA LEU A 775 -27.75 13.40 47.68
C LEU A 775 -29.14 13.02 48.25
N SER A 776 -29.84 14.02 48.75
CA SER A 776 -31.18 13.95 49.36
C SER A 776 -31.92 15.27 49.11
N GLU A 777 -33.25 15.25 49.15
CA GLU A 777 -34.06 16.37 48.67
C GLU A 777 -33.71 17.71 49.33
N THR A 778 -33.76 17.80 50.66
CA THR A 778 -33.60 19.07 51.38
C THR A 778 -32.20 19.70 51.17
N PRO A 779 -31.07 18.97 51.32
CA PRO A 779 -29.75 19.51 51.03
C PRO A 779 -29.56 19.93 49.57
N LEU A 780 -30.06 19.17 48.59
CA LEU A 780 -29.93 19.56 47.17
C LEU A 780 -30.74 20.82 46.85
N ARG A 781 -31.99 20.92 47.32
CA ARG A 781 -32.82 22.13 47.17
C ARG A 781 -32.13 23.37 47.72
N ARG A 782 -31.49 23.25 48.89
CA ARG A 782 -30.74 24.36 49.51
C ARG A 782 -29.54 24.77 48.65
N ARG A 783 -28.77 23.79 48.17
CA ARG A 783 -27.60 24.04 47.33
C ARG A 783 -27.99 24.67 45.98
N LEU A 784 -29.08 24.21 45.38
CA LEU A 784 -29.61 24.77 44.13
C LEU A 784 -30.13 26.20 44.33
N GLU A 785 -30.86 26.48 45.41
CA GLU A 785 -31.27 27.86 45.78
C GLU A 785 -30.06 28.80 45.91
N GLU A 786 -29.02 28.38 46.63
CA GLU A 786 -27.77 29.15 46.79
C GLU A 786 -27.12 29.45 45.43
N THR A 787 -27.05 28.44 44.56
CA THR A 787 -26.45 28.54 43.22
C THR A 787 -27.21 29.54 42.35
N TYR A 788 -28.54 29.49 42.30
CA TYR A 788 -29.33 30.47 41.55
C TYR A 788 -29.19 31.90 42.10
N ARG A 789 -29.14 32.07 43.42
CA ARG A 789 -28.94 33.40 44.04
C ARG A 789 -27.55 33.95 43.69
N GLU A 790 -26.55 33.08 43.62
CA GLU A 790 -25.20 33.44 43.17
C GLU A 790 -25.18 33.88 41.71
N LEU A 791 -25.82 33.13 40.81
CA LEU A 791 -25.98 33.53 39.40
C LEU A 791 -26.71 34.87 39.26
N ALA A 792 -27.81 35.07 40.00
CA ALA A 792 -28.59 36.30 39.98
C ALA A 792 -27.78 37.53 40.45
N ARG A 793 -26.82 37.34 41.37
CA ARG A 793 -25.91 38.41 41.81
C ARG A 793 -24.87 38.80 40.76
N ARG A 794 -24.49 37.87 39.87
CA ARG A 794 -23.44 38.10 38.86
C ARG A 794 -23.98 38.63 37.54
N THR A 795 -25.21 38.27 37.16
CA THR A 795 -25.80 38.74 35.91
C THR A 795 -26.05 40.25 35.91
N ARG A 796 -25.77 40.90 34.76
CA ARG A 796 -26.08 42.32 34.52
C ARG A 796 -27.41 42.52 33.81
N ASP A 797 -27.99 41.44 33.28
CA ASP A 797 -29.30 41.46 32.64
C ASP A 797 -30.39 41.38 33.71
N ARG A 798 -31.27 42.38 33.74
CA ARG A 798 -32.35 42.50 34.72
C ARG A 798 -33.42 41.42 34.54
N ASP A 799 -33.67 40.97 33.32
CA ASP A 799 -34.70 39.95 33.06
C ASP A 799 -34.18 38.55 33.40
N GLU A 800 -32.93 38.25 33.07
CA GLU A 800 -32.23 37.06 33.58
C GLU A 800 -32.17 37.05 35.11
N CYS A 801 -31.82 38.18 35.74
CA CYS A 801 -31.79 38.32 37.20
C CYS A 801 -33.14 37.95 37.83
N ARG A 802 -34.24 38.46 37.30
CA ARG A 802 -35.60 38.11 37.75
C ARG A 802 -35.88 36.62 37.60
N ARG A 803 -35.59 36.04 36.42
CA ARG A 803 -35.80 34.60 36.18
C ARG A 803 -35.02 33.73 37.17
N LEU A 804 -33.75 34.06 37.43
CA LEU A 804 -32.93 33.31 38.39
C LEU A 804 -33.43 33.44 39.83
N VAL A 805 -33.93 34.62 40.23
CA VAL A 805 -34.55 34.80 41.55
C VAL A 805 -35.84 34.00 41.68
N ASP A 806 -36.66 33.96 40.64
CA ASP A 806 -37.89 33.16 40.63
C ASP A 806 -37.57 31.66 40.71
N SER A 807 -36.58 31.18 39.94
CA SER A 807 -36.08 29.80 40.05
C SER A 807 -35.56 29.47 41.46
N ALA A 808 -34.80 30.37 42.09
CA ALA A 808 -34.32 30.21 43.46
C ALA A 808 -35.48 30.08 44.47
N ASN A 809 -36.55 30.86 44.29
CA ASN A 809 -37.70 30.82 45.17
C ASN A 809 -38.54 29.54 44.97
N ALA A 810 -38.63 29.03 43.73
CA ALA A 810 -39.36 27.81 43.41
C ALA A 810 -38.71 26.55 44.02
N VAL A 811 -37.39 26.49 44.07
CA VAL A 811 -36.66 25.31 44.58
C VAL A 811 -36.44 25.31 46.09
N ARG A 812 -36.66 26.45 46.77
CA ARG A 812 -36.44 26.65 48.21
C ARG A 812 -37.04 25.48 49.04
N PRO A 813 -36.28 24.90 49.99
CA PRO A 813 -36.79 23.84 50.85
C PRO A 813 -38.03 24.29 51.64
N ARG A 814 -39.10 23.50 51.60
CA ARG A 814 -40.29 23.74 52.44
C ARG A 814 -39.94 23.40 53.89
N THR A 815 -39.90 24.40 54.74
CA THR A 815 -39.89 24.22 56.20
C THR A 815 -41.34 24.06 56.65
N LEU A 816 -41.70 22.88 57.15
CA LEU A 816 -42.96 22.70 57.87
C LEU A 816 -42.84 23.50 59.17
N LEU A 817 -43.62 24.58 59.28
CA LEU A 817 -43.89 25.28 60.54
C LEU A 817 -44.94 24.50 61.34
#